data_AF-A0A9Q0MR35-F1
#
_entry.id   AF-A0A9Q0MR35-F1
#
_cell.length_a   1.000
_cell.length_b   1.000
_cell.length_c   1.000
_cell.angle_alpha   90.00
_cell.angle_beta   90.00
_cell.angle_gamma   90.00
#
_symmetry.space_group_name_H-M   'P 1'
#
loop_
_entity.id
_entity.type
_entity.pdbx_description
1 polymer ?
#
loop_
_entity_poly.entity_id
_entity_poly.type
_entity_poly.pdbx_seq_one_letter_code
_entity_poly.pdbx_strand_id
1 'polypeptide(L)'
;MVSVLKAAVVLLSVIWCCSGSLIRTEEHRHNQRNALMFLQIMEENLINEIRNFTATGYRSPLFDLWSKHVPYTEEMTRVEVDDYPPELAIIGCLACRTYLASLIRDIRAGVPLQDVADSANSICLLLMPFEPHVCRSLIDLNAESLYFIVLNRPLLGQNEVCGLILQGECGAVDPMFNFAVSVSPHNPITAPKTVTAPRAPDELRIIHISDIHYDENFLAGGINNCPNPVCCRRVSGVAPDPANRAGPWGDYNCNTPWQAFENTLQRIRNAHPQIDFIYHTGDMVDHGIWETTQAGNIRVIGRIFDLFRQIFPNVPVYSTIGNHEAHPTNLFAPSTIGQPSFSTRWLYDFLATNWQNHGWINAAAANTVRAGGYYTMLIRPGFRLVVLNNNDCYIYNWWVMYSRTEIAGALQWFHNTLLDAERNNEMVHILAHIPTGGGSCFQFWSRQYRRIIDRFHMIIGAQFNGHSHRDEFEVNYDVATGTHAVNVAWNGGSSTAYTHVNPNYRLYYVDRTHYQVNEAESFIYSISEARNNPAVPPRWFLHYSFRQAFGITNFSPAGIDQLVFNISRNRNLGRTLFRFRVKDGDPRMQTGCDDDCLRSQVCSLVLNEHADNRRCNQVLSVFVLQQLQLIHWMKKSQQRMGESLVADIKNFTASGHLSPLFKSWTQKPFVPGQLNTDISDFTPKTAFLTCLGCRTYIGSVIRDIRAGASQQHMINAMSALCMLLSPFEKMVCLNMITANMEAFFFVIQNRPLIGSKQFCDLALQGECDPVDPMFNFTINVSPHEPITAPKSVKAPRTADELHIIHIADSHCDEHYMTGAVNNCRNPVCCRRSDGIAPDPANRAGAWGDYKCNTPWDAFENTLQQIQRTHKKVDLIYHTGDMVDNGQWQTSRDYNKMVIGKAYDLVKKYFPKVPVYPIIGNHEHHPTNLYAPSTIVKESLSSRWLYDFLANKWQSLGWIDEAAAKTIRIAGYYTMLVRPGFRVIGLNNNDNYVFNFWVMYSRTEIASALQWFHDTLLEAERNKEMVHILAHIPIGGDHCLGFWSRQYRRVIDRFHKIIGAQFTGHTHKDEFEVNYDVATASHAVNIAWNGGSVTTLVNINPNYKMYYVDRTYYQVNEAESYIYSISEARTNSTVPPRWYKQYSFGEAFGVNDFSPAGISQTIFNISKDRNLARKLFKYQYKDGDPIVRKGCNDLCLRKLLCDLVTNESGDRRTCLKVLAVYGTVA
;
A
#
# COMPACT_ATOMS: atom_id res chain seq x y z
N MET A 1 17.21 -7.27 -15.16
CA MET A 1 16.52 -6.51 -16.20
C MET A 1 15.03 -6.46 -15.86
N VAL A 2 14.62 -5.95 -14.68
CA VAL A 2 13.20 -5.97 -14.22
C VAL A 2 12.59 -4.62 -13.70
N SER A 3 13.26 -3.45 -13.83
CA SER A 3 12.71 -2.11 -13.45
C SER A 3 12.61 -0.96 -14.50
N VAL A 4 12.89 -1.14 -15.81
CA VAL A 4 12.76 -0.05 -16.84
C VAL A 4 11.32 0.30 -17.19
N LEU A 5 10.38 -0.65 -17.28
CA LEU A 5 8.98 -0.28 -17.53
C LEU A 5 8.24 0.21 -16.26
N LYS A 6 8.90 0.24 -15.09
CA LYS A 6 8.50 1.04 -13.92
C LYS A 6 9.20 2.39 -13.93
N ALA A 7 10.37 2.48 -14.56
CA ALA A 7 10.94 3.75 -14.99
C ALA A 7 10.07 4.51 -16.00
N ALA A 8 9.26 3.80 -16.81
CA ALA A 8 8.21 4.39 -17.65
C ALA A 8 7.09 5.13 -16.89
N VAL A 9 6.98 5.00 -15.56
CA VAL A 9 5.87 5.58 -14.77
C VAL A 9 6.04 7.07 -14.51
N VAL A 10 7.25 7.56 -14.27
CA VAL A 10 7.45 9.01 -13.99
C VAL A 10 7.78 9.78 -15.26
N LEU A 11 7.66 9.10 -16.41
CA LEU A 11 7.48 9.70 -17.72
C LEU A 11 6.00 9.55 -18.18
N LEU A 12 5.07 9.30 -17.24
CA LEU A 12 3.62 9.13 -17.47
C LEU A 12 3.00 10.21 -18.37
N SER A 13 3.18 11.52 -18.20
CA SER A 13 4.10 12.34 -17.37
C SER A 13 5.50 12.65 -17.91
N VAL A 14 5.63 12.85 -19.23
CA VAL A 14 6.31 14.10 -19.64
C VAL A 14 5.62 15.28 -18.96
N ILE A 15 4.27 15.32 -18.98
CA ILE A 15 3.52 16.38 -18.29
C ILE A 15 2.08 16.06 -17.81
N TRP A 16 1.57 14.81 -17.89
CA TRP A 16 0.11 14.52 -17.83
C TRP A 16 -0.60 15.29 -18.95
N CYS A 17 -0.80 14.62 -20.08
CA CYS A 17 -1.05 15.38 -21.30
C CYS A 17 -2.44 16.09 -21.29
N CYS A 18 -3.41 15.59 -20.52
CA CYS A 18 -4.57 16.33 -19.97
C CYS A 18 -5.11 15.66 -18.70
N SER A 19 -6.00 16.35 -17.97
CA SER A 19 -6.88 15.80 -16.95
C SER A 19 -7.79 14.69 -17.48
N GLY A 20 -7.40 13.43 -17.25
CA GLY A 20 -8.30 12.27 -17.20
C GLY A 20 -8.47 11.84 -15.75
N SER A 21 -9.58 12.24 -15.13
CA SER A 21 -9.81 12.09 -13.68
C SER A 21 -10.43 10.72 -13.31
N LEU A 22 -10.56 10.45 -12.01
CA LEU A 22 -10.52 9.09 -11.49
C LEU A 22 -11.85 8.36 -11.33
N ILE A 23 -11.88 7.08 -11.72
CA ILE A 23 -13.05 6.22 -11.50
C ILE A 23 -12.66 4.81 -11.02
N ARG A 24 -12.70 4.59 -9.70
CA ARG A 24 -12.86 3.25 -9.09
C ARG A 24 -14.34 2.84 -9.16
N THR A 25 -14.71 2.08 -10.20
CA THR A 25 -15.97 1.34 -10.39
C THR A 25 -15.67 -0.10 -10.88
N GLU A 26 -16.70 -0.88 -11.22
CA GLU A 26 -16.65 -2.35 -11.40
C GLU A 26 -15.73 -2.91 -12.51
N GLU A 27 -15.16 -2.05 -13.36
CA GLU A 27 -14.22 -2.42 -14.44
C GLU A 27 -12.97 -3.17 -13.94
N HIS A 28 -12.72 -3.23 -12.63
CA HIS A 28 -11.63 -4.01 -12.03
C HIS A 28 -11.67 -5.50 -12.42
N ARG A 29 -12.88 -6.08 -12.62
CA ARG A 29 -13.05 -7.46 -13.14
C ARG A 29 -12.68 -7.62 -14.63
N HIS A 30 -12.59 -6.53 -15.39
CA HIS A 30 -12.20 -6.54 -16.80
C HIS A 30 -10.73 -6.17 -17.00
N ASN A 31 -10.19 -5.24 -16.22
CA ASN A 31 -8.74 -4.97 -16.22
C ASN A 31 -7.93 -6.14 -15.63
N GLN A 32 -8.51 -6.92 -14.71
CA GLN A 32 -7.99 -8.24 -14.37
C GLN A 32 -7.85 -9.14 -15.60
N ARG A 33 -8.80 -9.18 -16.55
CA ARG A 33 -8.69 -10.01 -17.76
C ARG A 33 -7.51 -9.63 -18.64
N ASN A 34 -7.22 -8.34 -18.86
CA ASN A 34 -6.08 -7.95 -19.70
C ASN A 34 -4.72 -8.20 -19.01
N ALA A 35 -4.62 -7.98 -17.70
CA ALA A 35 -3.44 -8.35 -16.93
C ALA A 35 -3.26 -9.88 -16.88
N LEU A 36 -4.35 -10.64 -16.68
CA LEU A 36 -4.38 -12.09 -16.80
C LEU A 36 -4.03 -12.56 -18.21
N MET A 37 -4.43 -11.86 -19.27
CA MET A 37 -4.11 -12.26 -20.64
C MET A 37 -2.64 -11.99 -20.99
N PHE A 38 -2.04 -10.90 -20.53
CA PHE A 38 -0.58 -10.70 -20.64
C PHE A 38 0.20 -11.72 -19.80
N LEU A 39 -0.23 -11.96 -18.55
CA LEU A 39 0.35 -13.01 -17.71
C LEU A 39 0.18 -14.38 -18.35
N GLN A 40 -0.98 -14.69 -18.93
CA GLN A 40 -1.29 -15.95 -19.61
C GLN A 40 -0.48 -16.11 -20.90
N ILE A 41 -0.25 -15.05 -21.68
CA ILE A 41 0.64 -15.11 -22.85
C ILE A 41 2.10 -15.34 -22.41
N MET A 42 2.55 -14.68 -21.35
CA MET A 42 3.88 -14.92 -20.78
C MET A 42 4.02 -16.33 -20.18
N GLU A 43 2.97 -16.81 -19.50
CA GLU A 43 2.87 -18.13 -18.88
C GLU A 43 2.80 -19.23 -19.95
N GLU A 44 1.97 -19.10 -20.99
CA GLU A 44 1.91 -20.03 -22.13
C GLU A 44 3.24 -20.08 -22.89
N ASN A 45 3.88 -18.94 -23.13
CA ASN A 45 5.22 -18.91 -23.72
C ASN A 45 6.25 -19.60 -22.82
N LEU A 46 6.32 -19.26 -21.52
CA LEU A 46 7.27 -19.87 -20.60
C LEU A 46 6.96 -21.36 -20.33
N ILE A 47 5.71 -21.82 -20.36
CA ILE A 47 5.35 -23.25 -20.34
C ILE A 47 5.93 -23.97 -21.55
N ASN A 48 5.80 -23.37 -22.75
CA ASN A 48 6.37 -23.94 -23.96
C ASN A 48 7.91 -23.96 -23.90
N GLU A 49 8.54 -22.93 -23.32
CA GLU A 49 9.99 -22.89 -23.09
C GLU A 49 10.47 -23.90 -22.04
N ILE A 50 9.72 -24.10 -20.94
CA ILE A 50 9.97 -25.17 -19.95
C ILE A 50 9.91 -26.54 -20.62
N ARG A 51 8.87 -26.81 -21.41
CA ARG A 51 8.68 -28.10 -22.08
C ARG A 51 9.72 -28.33 -23.17
N ASN A 52 10.17 -27.27 -23.85
CA ASN A 52 11.29 -27.32 -24.78
C ASN A 52 12.62 -27.62 -24.05
N PHE A 53 12.90 -26.94 -22.94
CA PHE A 53 14.09 -27.17 -22.13
C PHE A 53 14.13 -28.59 -21.54
N THR A 54 13.02 -29.08 -20.97
CA THR A 54 12.95 -30.42 -20.37
C THR A 54 13.00 -31.54 -21.42
N ALA A 55 12.49 -31.32 -22.64
CA ALA A 55 12.55 -32.29 -23.73
C ALA A 55 13.86 -32.29 -24.55
N THR A 56 14.64 -31.20 -24.53
CA THR A 56 15.81 -31.04 -25.43
C THR A 56 17.09 -30.51 -24.78
N GLY A 57 17.03 -30.02 -23.54
CA GLY A 57 18.10 -29.27 -22.88
C GLY A 57 18.29 -27.84 -23.39
N TYR A 58 17.60 -27.42 -24.46
CA TYR A 58 17.75 -26.09 -25.06
C TYR A 58 17.24 -24.98 -24.14
N ARG A 59 18.00 -23.88 -24.02
CA ARG A 59 17.60 -22.66 -23.32
C ARG A 59 17.49 -21.52 -24.32
N SER A 60 16.30 -20.99 -24.54
CA SER A 60 16.11 -19.79 -25.35
C SER A 60 16.59 -18.54 -24.59
N PRO A 61 16.84 -17.41 -25.28
CA PRO A 61 17.13 -16.14 -24.61
C PRO A 61 16.01 -15.66 -23.65
N LEU A 62 14.76 -16.10 -23.85
CA LEU A 62 13.64 -15.79 -22.96
C LEU A 62 13.70 -16.63 -21.68
N PHE A 63 13.91 -17.95 -21.83
CA PHE A 63 14.06 -18.88 -20.72
C PHE A 63 15.29 -18.58 -19.85
N ASP A 64 16.40 -18.24 -20.51
CA ASP A 64 17.67 -17.93 -19.88
C ASP A 64 17.67 -16.52 -19.23
N LEU A 65 16.88 -15.57 -19.76
CA LEU A 65 16.57 -14.31 -19.08
C LEU A 65 15.70 -14.55 -17.84
N TRP A 66 14.67 -15.39 -17.94
CA TRP A 66 13.72 -15.63 -16.86
C TRP A 66 14.35 -16.38 -15.68
N SER A 67 14.99 -17.53 -15.92
CA SER A 67 15.65 -18.34 -14.89
C SER A 67 16.67 -17.53 -14.07
N LYS A 68 17.46 -16.66 -14.72
CA LYS A 68 18.41 -15.73 -14.06
C LYS A 68 17.76 -14.61 -13.23
N HIS A 69 16.43 -14.52 -13.21
CA HIS A 69 15.66 -13.54 -12.44
C HIS A 69 14.53 -14.17 -11.59
N VAL A 70 14.42 -15.50 -11.53
CA VAL A 70 13.60 -16.17 -10.50
C VAL A 70 14.39 -16.12 -9.19
N PRO A 71 13.85 -15.51 -8.11
CA PRO A 71 14.61 -15.31 -6.87
C PRO A 71 14.57 -16.59 -6.02
N TYR A 72 15.67 -17.34 -6.04
CA TYR A 72 16.01 -18.28 -4.97
C TYR A 72 17.42 -17.98 -4.49
N THR A 73 17.53 -17.32 -3.34
CA THR A 73 18.80 -17.26 -2.59
C THR A 73 18.90 -18.49 -1.68
N GLU A 74 20.11 -18.83 -1.25
CA GLU A 74 20.33 -19.90 -0.27
C GLU A 74 19.58 -19.63 1.06
N GLU A 75 19.38 -18.36 1.44
CA GLU A 75 18.60 -18.00 2.63
C GLU A 75 17.09 -18.26 2.44
N MET A 76 16.54 -18.00 1.24
CA MET A 76 15.12 -18.25 0.94
C MET A 76 14.77 -19.75 0.99
N THR A 77 15.73 -20.65 0.81
CA THR A 77 15.47 -22.11 0.93
C THR A 77 15.46 -22.61 2.38
N ARG A 78 15.57 -21.69 3.36
CA ARG A 78 15.68 -21.98 4.81
C ARG A 78 14.70 -21.20 5.69
N VAL A 79 13.75 -20.47 5.09
CA VAL A 79 12.77 -19.65 5.82
C VAL A 79 11.39 -19.80 5.20
N GLU A 80 10.36 -19.60 6.02
CA GLU A 80 8.96 -19.66 5.58
C GLU A 80 8.57 -18.50 4.65
N VAL A 81 7.46 -18.66 3.94
CA VAL A 81 6.91 -17.63 3.02
C VAL A 81 6.67 -16.30 3.73
N ASP A 82 6.31 -16.34 5.02
CA ASP A 82 6.09 -15.15 5.86
C ASP A 82 7.37 -14.33 6.15
N ASP A 83 8.56 -14.96 6.05
CA ASP A 83 9.87 -14.30 6.18
C ASP A 83 10.40 -13.82 4.79
N TYR A 84 9.70 -14.06 3.68
CA TYR A 84 10.12 -13.61 2.34
C TYR A 84 9.94 -12.09 2.14
N PRO A 85 10.89 -11.40 1.46
CA PRO A 85 10.72 -10.00 1.08
C PRO A 85 9.51 -9.78 0.14
N PRO A 86 8.58 -8.85 0.45
CA PRO A 86 7.37 -8.61 -0.37
C PRO A 86 7.63 -8.23 -1.83
N GLU A 87 8.83 -7.76 -2.17
CA GLU A 87 9.23 -7.49 -3.56
C GLU A 87 9.25 -8.76 -4.45
N LEU A 88 9.31 -9.96 -3.86
CA LEU A 88 9.46 -11.23 -4.58
C LEU A 88 8.13 -11.87 -4.97
N ALA A 89 7.02 -11.53 -4.29
CA ALA A 89 5.70 -12.16 -4.48
C ALA A 89 5.24 -12.21 -5.94
N ILE A 90 5.44 -11.13 -6.72
CA ILE A 90 5.05 -11.06 -8.14
C ILE A 90 5.92 -11.97 -9.04
N ILE A 91 7.14 -12.32 -8.62
CA ILE A 91 8.01 -13.25 -9.38
C ILE A 91 7.74 -14.69 -8.94
N GLY A 92 7.64 -14.93 -7.63
CA GLY A 92 7.19 -16.21 -7.07
C GLY A 92 5.82 -16.64 -7.64
N CYS A 93 4.90 -15.70 -7.82
CA CYS A 93 3.61 -15.94 -8.46
C CYS A 93 3.72 -16.42 -9.91
N LEU A 94 4.49 -15.71 -10.75
CA LEU A 94 4.69 -16.11 -12.15
C LEU A 94 5.43 -17.44 -12.26
N ALA A 95 6.42 -17.67 -11.38
CA ALA A 95 7.13 -18.94 -11.27
C ALA A 95 6.16 -20.09 -10.93
N CYS A 96 5.44 -19.96 -9.82
CA CYS A 96 4.45 -20.92 -9.34
C CYS A 96 3.46 -21.30 -10.45
N ARG A 97 2.79 -20.31 -11.05
CA ARG A 97 1.79 -20.54 -12.11
C ARG A 97 2.37 -21.28 -13.30
N THR A 98 3.52 -20.83 -13.81
CA THR A 98 4.12 -21.38 -15.02
C THR A 98 4.63 -22.82 -14.81
N TYR A 99 5.34 -23.10 -13.73
CA TYR A 99 5.85 -24.46 -13.47
C TYR A 99 4.69 -25.44 -13.26
N LEU A 100 3.71 -25.09 -12.41
CA LEU A 100 2.58 -25.96 -12.14
C LEU A 100 1.67 -26.13 -13.36
N ALA A 101 1.50 -25.10 -14.20
CA ALA A 101 0.74 -25.23 -15.45
C ALA A 101 1.38 -26.17 -16.47
N SER A 102 2.72 -26.35 -16.45
CA SER A 102 3.36 -27.41 -17.22
C SER A 102 3.09 -28.78 -16.59
N LEU A 103 3.43 -28.95 -15.31
CA LEU A 103 3.30 -30.24 -14.62
C LEU A 103 1.85 -30.76 -14.63
N ILE A 104 0.87 -29.91 -14.29
CA ILE A 104 -0.56 -30.25 -14.32
C ILE A 104 -1.03 -30.63 -15.74
N ARG A 105 -0.50 -29.98 -16.77
CA ARG A 105 -0.81 -30.30 -18.18
C ARG A 105 -0.22 -31.64 -18.59
N ASP A 106 1.02 -31.92 -18.22
CA ASP A 106 1.72 -33.16 -18.55
C ASP A 106 1.08 -34.36 -17.82
N ILE A 107 0.77 -34.23 -16.53
CA ILE A 107 0.01 -35.24 -15.76
C ILE A 107 -1.35 -35.52 -16.43
N ARG A 108 -2.09 -34.47 -16.82
CA ARG A 108 -3.41 -34.62 -17.48
C ARG A 108 -3.34 -35.12 -18.93
N ALA A 109 -2.18 -35.01 -19.57
CA ALA A 109 -1.94 -35.61 -20.88
C ALA A 109 -1.60 -37.12 -20.80
N GLY A 110 -1.55 -37.70 -19.60
CA GLY A 110 -1.19 -39.10 -19.40
C GLY A 110 0.31 -39.37 -19.49
N VAL A 111 1.16 -38.33 -19.34
CA VAL A 111 2.60 -38.51 -19.25
C VAL A 111 2.94 -39.35 -18.01
N PRO A 112 3.78 -40.39 -18.11
CA PRO A 112 4.20 -41.22 -16.98
C PRO A 112 4.72 -40.41 -15.78
N LEU A 113 4.43 -40.89 -14.56
CA LEU A 113 4.89 -40.29 -13.31
C LEU A 113 6.41 -40.01 -13.31
N GLN A 114 7.20 -40.95 -13.85
CA GLN A 114 8.65 -40.84 -13.95
C GLN A 114 9.07 -39.64 -14.81
N ASP A 115 8.47 -39.45 -15.99
CA ASP A 115 8.84 -38.38 -16.91
C ASP A 115 8.44 -37.00 -16.36
N VAL A 116 7.32 -36.93 -15.61
CA VAL A 116 6.92 -35.72 -14.86
C VAL A 116 7.92 -35.43 -13.73
N ALA A 117 8.41 -36.46 -13.02
CA ALA A 117 9.44 -36.31 -12.00
C ALA A 117 10.80 -35.90 -12.58
N ASP A 118 11.20 -36.46 -13.72
CA ASP A 118 12.43 -36.09 -14.45
C ASP A 118 12.38 -34.64 -14.92
N SER A 119 11.22 -34.19 -15.42
CA SER A 119 10.92 -32.81 -15.78
C SER A 119 11.03 -31.86 -14.56
N ALA A 120 10.35 -32.19 -13.45
CA ALA A 120 10.38 -31.39 -12.23
C ALA A 120 11.79 -31.33 -11.59
N ASN A 121 12.54 -32.44 -11.59
CA ASN A 121 13.93 -32.50 -11.15
C ASN A 121 14.84 -31.62 -12.03
N SER A 122 14.66 -31.66 -13.35
CA SER A 122 15.41 -30.80 -14.29
C SER A 122 15.18 -29.31 -14.06
N ILE A 123 13.99 -28.94 -13.56
CA ILE A 123 13.66 -27.58 -13.13
C ILE A 123 14.22 -27.26 -11.73
N CYS A 124 14.23 -28.19 -10.78
CA CYS A 124 14.89 -28.01 -9.49
C CYS A 124 16.39 -27.70 -9.68
N LEU A 125 17.09 -28.51 -10.50
CA LEU A 125 18.50 -28.35 -10.88
C LEU A 125 18.83 -27.04 -11.60
N LEU A 126 17.84 -26.32 -12.12
CA LEU A 126 18.00 -25.06 -12.84
C LEU A 126 17.92 -23.83 -11.91
N LEU A 127 17.17 -23.93 -10.81
CA LEU A 127 16.72 -22.80 -9.99
C LEU A 127 17.24 -22.85 -8.57
N MET A 128 17.31 -24.04 -8.00
CA MET A 128 17.70 -24.25 -6.62
C MET A 128 19.21 -24.43 -6.55
N PRO A 129 19.88 -23.95 -5.48
CA PRO A 129 21.32 -24.20 -5.29
C PRO A 129 21.64 -25.68 -5.00
N PHE A 130 20.62 -26.48 -4.65
CA PHE A 130 20.74 -27.83 -4.08
C PHE A 130 21.60 -28.80 -4.89
N GLU A 131 22.25 -29.72 -4.18
CA GLU A 131 22.97 -30.83 -4.83
C GLU A 131 22.00 -31.75 -5.58
N PRO A 132 22.42 -32.39 -6.70
CA PRO A 132 21.50 -33.13 -7.57
C PRO A 132 20.70 -34.25 -6.90
N HIS A 133 21.27 -34.90 -5.89
CA HIS A 133 20.59 -35.96 -5.13
C HIS A 133 19.47 -35.41 -4.22
N VAL A 134 19.62 -34.18 -3.71
CA VAL A 134 18.59 -33.49 -2.91
C VAL A 134 17.44 -33.10 -3.81
N CYS A 135 17.71 -32.45 -4.95
CA CYS A 135 16.66 -32.14 -5.95
C CYS A 135 15.89 -33.40 -6.38
N ARG A 136 16.60 -34.50 -6.69
CA ARG A 136 15.95 -35.74 -7.10
C ARG A 136 15.04 -36.31 -6.02
N SER A 137 15.56 -36.47 -4.80
CA SER A 137 14.84 -37.14 -3.72
C SER A 137 13.67 -36.30 -3.18
N LEU A 138 13.78 -34.96 -3.17
CA LEU A 138 12.65 -34.06 -2.91
C LEU A 138 11.48 -34.28 -3.87
N ILE A 139 11.79 -34.41 -5.16
CA ILE A 139 10.78 -34.66 -6.20
C ILE A 139 10.20 -36.07 -6.07
N ASP A 140 11.04 -37.11 -5.94
CA ASP A 140 10.57 -38.50 -5.84
C ASP A 140 9.59 -38.72 -4.69
N LEU A 141 9.88 -38.16 -3.52
CA LEU A 141 8.98 -38.26 -2.35
C LEU A 141 7.64 -37.56 -2.57
N ASN A 142 7.59 -36.45 -3.32
CA ASN A 142 6.38 -35.66 -3.53
C ASN A 142 5.57 -36.05 -4.79
N ALA A 143 6.22 -36.65 -5.79
CA ALA A 143 5.67 -36.83 -7.12
C ALA A 143 4.40 -37.69 -7.14
N GLU A 144 4.40 -38.85 -6.47
CA GLU A 144 3.24 -39.76 -6.46
C GLU A 144 1.98 -39.08 -5.88
N SER A 145 2.15 -38.34 -4.77
CA SER A 145 1.05 -37.61 -4.10
C SER A 145 0.51 -36.48 -4.98
N LEU A 146 1.39 -35.65 -5.56
CA LEU A 146 0.97 -34.54 -6.42
C LEU A 146 0.30 -35.04 -7.71
N TYR A 147 0.84 -36.11 -8.32
CA TYR A 147 0.27 -36.77 -9.50
C TYR A 147 -1.13 -37.31 -9.20
N PHE A 148 -1.31 -38.00 -8.07
CA PHE A 148 -2.61 -38.49 -7.62
C PHE A 148 -3.62 -37.35 -7.38
N ILE A 149 -3.22 -36.29 -6.66
CA ILE A 149 -4.09 -35.14 -6.36
C ILE A 149 -4.55 -34.46 -7.66
N VAL A 150 -3.65 -34.23 -8.62
CA VAL A 150 -3.96 -33.56 -9.90
C VAL A 150 -4.91 -34.38 -10.78
N LEU A 151 -4.75 -35.70 -10.82
CA LEU A 151 -5.67 -36.60 -11.55
C LEU A 151 -7.06 -36.66 -10.89
N ASN A 152 -7.11 -36.75 -9.55
CA ASN A 152 -8.37 -36.89 -8.82
C ASN A 152 -9.09 -35.56 -8.52
N ARG A 153 -8.47 -34.42 -8.86
CA ARG A 153 -9.09 -33.09 -8.83
C ARG A 153 -9.05 -32.43 -10.23
N PRO A 154 -9.98 -32.77 -11.14
CA PRO A 154 -10.03 -32.20 -12.50
C PRO A 154 -10.14 -30.67 -12.57
N LEU A 155 -10.64 -30.02 -11.52
CA LEU A 155 -10.77 -28.55 -11.43
C LEU A 155 -9.56 -27.85 -10.79
N LEU A 156 -8.59 -28.58 -10.23
CA LEU A 156 -7.40 -27.98 -9.61
C LEU A 156 -6.44 -27.51 -10.71
N GLY A 157 -6.37 -26.22 -10.98
CA GLY A 157 -5.40 -25.62 -11.89
C GLY A 157 -4.24 -24.97 -11.13
N GLN A 158 -3.30 -24.41 -11.90
CA GLN A 158 -2.18 -23.64 -11.36
C GLN A 158 -2.64 -22.37 -10.61
N ASN A 159 -3.81 -21.82 -10.96
CA ASN A 159 -4.37 -20.65 -10.28
C ASN A 159 -4.81 -20.99 -8.85
N GLU A 160 -5.41 -22.17 -8.69
CA GLU A 160 -5.96 -22.69 -7.45
C GLU A 160 -4.85 -23.12 -6.49
N VAL A 161 -3.79 -23.76 -7.00
CA VAL A 161 -2.60 -24.11 -6.22
C VAL A 161 -1.84 -22.86 -5.77
N CYS A 162 -1.52 -21.94 -6.69
CA CYS A 162 -0.80 -20.71 -6.32
C CYS A 162 -1.66 -19.75 -5.50
N GLY A 163 -2.98 -19.79 -5.66
CA GLY A 163 -3.94 -19.08 -4.83
C GLY A 163 -3.98 -19.58 -3.39
N LEU A 164 -3.70 -20.86 -3.14
CA LEU A 164 -3.48 -21.39 -1.80
C LEU A 164 -2.09 -21.02 -1.26
N ILE A 165 -1.03 -21.37 -1.99
CA ILE A 165 0.36 -21.20 -1.50
C ILE A 165 0.70 -19.73 -1.24
N LEU A 166 0.22 -18.82 -2.09
CA LEU A 166 0.45 -17.38 -1.98
C LEU A 166 -0.82 -16.63 -1.52
N GLN A 167 -1.67 -17.29 -0.72
CA GLN A 167 -2.79 -16.71 0.06
C GLN A 167 -3.78 -15.80 -0.69
N GLY A 168 -3.92 -15.99 -2.01
CA GLY A 168 -4.79 -15.19 -2.89
C GLY A 168 -4.09 -14.02 -3.58
N GLU A 169 -2.81 -13.75 -3.30
CA GLU A 169 -2.00 -12.81 -4.10
C GLU A 169 -1.71 -13.34 -5.51
N CYS A 170 -1.79 -14.66 -5.73
CA CYS A 170 -1.44 -15.31 -6.99
C CYS A 170 -2.53 -16.24 -7.57
N GLY A 171 -3.57 -15.64 -8.13
CA GLY A 171 -4.62 -16.38 -8.86
C GLY A 171 -5.91 -16.51 -8.08
N ALA A 172 -6.82 -17.36 -8.59
CA ALA A 172 -8.10 -17.59 -7.95
C ALA A 172 -7.96 -18.65 -6.85
N VAL A 173 -8.43 -18.35 -5.65
CA VAL A 173 -8.61 -19.36 -4.61
C VAL A 173 -9.72 -20.33 -5.04
N ASP A 174 -9.48 -21.64 -4.95
CA ASP A 174 -10.49 -22.67 -5.21
C ASP A 174 -11.76 -22.42 -4.35
N PRO A 175 -12.97 -22.33 -4.96
CA PRO A 175 -14.22 -22.20 -4.22
C PRO A 175 -14.46 -23.28 -3.15
N MET A 176 -13.77 -24.43 -3.24
CA MET A 176 -13.72 -25.43 -2.16
C MET A 176 -13.30 -24.81 -0.83
N PHE A 177 -12.32 -23.90 -0.80
CA PHE A 177 -11.85 -23.27 0.44
C PHE A 177 -12.85 -22.30 1.07
N ASN A 178 -13.89 -21.87 0.34
CA ASN A 178 -15.01 -21.14 0.92
C ASN A 178 -15.97 -22.10 1.64
N PHE A 179 -15.57 -22.55 2.83
CA PHE A 179 -16.38 -23.33 3.77
C PHE A 179 -16.69 -22.53 5.03
N ALA A 180 -17.75 -22.93 5.74
CA ALA A 180 -18.13 -22.35 7.02
C ALA A 180 -18.37 -23.46 8.04
N VAL A 181 -17.82 -23.28 9.25
CA VAL A 181 -18.09 -24.15 10.40
C VAL A 181 -19.37 -23.67 11.09
N SER A 182 -20.18 -24.59 11.61
CA SER A 182 -21.36 -24.26 12.40
C SER A 182 -20.94 -23.86 13.81
N VAL A 183 -20.93 -22.55 14.05
CA VAL A 183 -20.54 -21.95 15.33
C VAL A 183 -21.80 -21.49 16.05
N SER A 184 -21.97 -21.92 17.30
CA SER A 184 -23.09 -21.54 18.15
C SER A 184 -23.11 -20.02 18.42
N PRO A 185 -24.27 -19.38 18.59
CA PRO A 185 -24.36 -17.94 18.84
C PRO A 185 -23.88 -17.55 20.24
N HIS A 186 -23.51 -16.28 20.41
CA HIS A 186 -23.15 -15.63 21.68
C HIS A 186 -23.50 -14.14 21.64
N ASN A 187 -23.38 -13.47 22.79
CA ASN A 187 -23.52 -12.02 22.86
C ASN A 187 -22.30 -11.31 22.21
N PRO A 188 -22.50 -10.17 21.51
CA PRO A 188 -21.39 -9.41 20.92
C PRO A 188 -20.34 -8.97 21.94
N ILE A 189 -19.07 -8.99 21.53
CA ILE A 189 -17.93 -8.60 22.38
C ILE A 189 -17.81 -7.08 22.41
N THR A 190 -18.23 -6.46 23.52
CA THR A 190 -18.27 -5.00 23.69
C THR A 190 -17.04 -4.41 24.37
N ALA A 191 -16.12 -5.24 24.89
CA ALA A 191 -14.89 -4.80 25.57
C ALA A 191 -13.80 -5.89 25.51
N PRO A 192 -12.50 -5.54 25.66
CA PRO A 192 -11.41 -6.51 25.78
C PRO A 192 -11.52 -7.43 27.01
N LYS A 193 -10.94 -8.64 26.95
CA LYS A 193 -10.80 -9.55 28.09
C LYS A 193 -9.77 -8.96 29.08
N THR A 194 -10.26 -8.49 30.22
CA THR A 194 -9.47 -7.87 31.31
C THR A 194 -9.15 -8.80 32.46
N VAL A 195 -9.57 -10.06 32.38
CA VAL A 195 -9.31 -11.11 33.40
C VAL A 195 -7.80 -11.29 33.59
N THR A 196 -7.37 -11.31 34.85
CA THR A 196 -5.98 -11.49 35.30
C THR A 196 -5.98 -11.96 36.76
N ALA A 197 -4.95 -12.70 37.17
CA ALA A 197 -4.75 -13.12 38.55
C ALA A 197 -3.41 -12.59 39.09
N PRO A 198 -3.26 -12.36 40.41
CA PRO A 198 -1.96 -12.12 41.01
C PRO A 198 -1.09 -13.38 40.95
N ARG A 199 0.24 -13.22 41.00
CA ARG A 199 1.18 -14.33 41.15
C ARG A 199 0.96 -15.02 42.51
N ALA A 200 0.98 -16.34 42.54
CA ALA A 200 0.71 -17.16 43.72
C ALA A 200 1.67 -18.38 43.78
N PRO A 201 2.08 -18.84 44.98
CA PRO A 201 3.06 -19.93 45.11
C PRO A 201 2.64 -21.27 44.47
N ASP A 202 1.34 -21.49 44.32
CA ASP A 202 0.73 -22.70 43.79
C ASP A 202 0.49 -22.67 42.27
N GLU A 203 0.74 -21.56 41.56
CA GLU A 203 0.56 -21.47 40.10
C GLU A 203 1.14 -22.68 39.34
N LEU A 204 0.42 -23.15 38.33
CA LEU A 204 0.85 -24.26 37.47
C LEU A 204 2.18 -23.91 36.80
N ARG A 205 3.14 -24.83 36.83
CA ARG A 205 4.43 -24.64 36.15
C ARG A 205 4.50 -25.54 34.94
N ILE A 206 4.50 -24.93 33.76
CA ILE A 206 4.39 -25.59 32.47
C ILE A 206 5.67 -25.32 31.69
N ILE A 207 6.42 -26.38 31.39
CA ILE A 207 7.53 -26.28 30.46
C ILE A 207 6.98 -26.42 29.04
N HIS A 208 7.43 -25.57 28.13
CA HIS A 208 7.09 -25.63 26.71
C HIS A 208 8.37 -25.85 25.91
N ILE A 209 8.37 -26.94 25.15
CA ILE A 209 9.41 -27.34 24.19
C ILE A 209 8.75 -27.47 22.83
N SER A 210 9.44 -27.07 21.78
CA SER A 210 8.94 -27.12 20.42
C SER A 210 10.11 -27.22 19.46
N ASP A 211 9.87 -27.73 18.24
CA ASP A 211 10.76 -27.59 17.09
C ASP A 211 12.18 -28.07 17.45
N ILE A 212 12.23 -29.35 17.85
CA ILE A 212 13.42 -30.05 18.32
C ILE A 212 14.34 -30.37 17.15
N HIS A 213 13.78 -30.86 16.03
CA HIS A 213 14.50 -31.31 14.83
C HIS A 213 15.78 -32.09 15.16
N TYR A 214 15.63 -33.28 15.76
CA TYR A 214 16.77 -34.15 16.02
C TYR A 214 17.26 -34.78 14.71
N ASP A 215 18.47 -34.40 14.31
CA ASP A 215 19.12 -34.91 13.10
C ASP A 215 19.91 -36.20 13.41
N GLU A 216 19.35 -37.36 13.02
CA GLU A 216 20.04 -38.65 13.19
C GLU A 216 21.31 -38.76 12.34
N ASN A 217 21.48 -37.89 11.34
CA ASN A 217 22.62 -37.78 10.44
C ASN A 217 23.58 -36.61 10.73
N PHE A 218 23.42 -35.89 11.85
CA PHE A 218 24.36 -34.83 12.26
C PHE A 218 25.79 -35.36 12.41
N LEU A 219 26.75 -34.54 12.01
CA LEU A 219 28.19 -34.75 12.10
C LEU A 219 28.86 -33.53 12.75
N ALA A 220 29.36 -33.69 13.98
CA ALA A 220 30.26 -32.70 14.57
C ALA A 220 31.54 -32.58 13.71
N GLY A 221 31.95 -31.35 13.40
CA GLY A 221 32.98 -31.09 12.39
C GLY A 221 32.49 -31.10 10.94
N GLY A 222 31.22 -31.40 10.68
CA GLY A 222 30.61 -31.37 9.35
C GLY A 222 30.55 -29.97 8.74
N ILE A 223 30.34 -29.88 7.42
CA ILE A 223 30.17 -28.60 6.71
C ILE A 223 28.94 -27.85 7.25
N ASN A 224 29.12 -26.66 7.82
CA ASN A 224 28.04 -25.84 8.37
C ASN A 224 27.47 -24.79 7.40
N ASN A 225 28.07 -24.60 6.23
CA ASN A 225 27.53 -23.75 5.17
C ASN A 225 27.63 -24.50 3.84
N CYS A 226 26.47 -24.88 3.31
CA CYS A 226 26.32 -25.83 2.21
C CYS A 226 25.15 -25.38 1.30
N PRO A 227 25.06 -25.82 0.04
CA PRO A 227 23.98 -25.38 -0.86
C PRO A 227 22.59 -25.96 -0.53
N ASN A 228 22.49 -26.96 0.35
CA ASN A 228 21.26 -27.70 0.64
C ASN A 228 20.39 -26.99 1.70
N PRO A 229 19.10 -27.33 1.87
CA PRO A 229 18.22 -26.69 2.87
C PRO A 229 18.79 -26.75 4.30
N VAL A 230 19.42 -27.86 4.68
CA VAL A 230 20.14 -27.97 5.96
C VAL A 230 21.51 -28.61 5.81
N CYS A 231 22.44 -28.19 6.67
CA CYS A 231 23.85 -28.56 6.65
C CYS A 231 24.25 -29.42 7.87
N CYS A 232 25.55 -29.57 8.13
CA CYS A 232 26.14 -30.38 9.21
C CYS A 232 25.86 -31.89 9.13
N ARG A 233 25.37 -32.43 8.01
CA ARG A 233 25.07 -33.86 7.85
C ARG A 233 26.29 -34.68 7.44
N ARG A 234 26.29 -35.98 7.78
CA ARG A 234 27.35 -36.94 7.38
C ARG A 234 27.58 -37.01 5.87
N VAL A 235 26.51 -36.90 5.07
CA VAL A 235 26.59 -36.94 3.60
C VAL A 235 27.43 -35.81 3.01
N SER A 236 27.49 -34.65 3.68
CA SER A 236 28.32 -33.50 3.27
C SER A 236 29.79 -33.61 3.72
N GLY A 237 30.13 -34.60 4.55
CA GLY A 237 31.48 -34.80 5.07
C GLY A 237 31.96 -33.73 6.07
N VAL A 238 33.23 -33.85 6.47
CA VAL A 238 33.92 -32.93 7.39
C VAL A 238 34.40 -31.69 6.65
N ALA A 239 34.19 -30.50 7.21
CA ALA A 239 34.62 -29.26 6.55
C ALA A 239 36.15 -29.15 6.51
N PRO A 240 36.78 -28.91 5.34
CA PRO A 240 38.24 -28.75 5.25
C PRO A 240 38.74 -27.60 6.13
N ASP A 241 38.12 -26.43 5.99
CA ASP A 241 38.36 -25.24 6.80
C ASP A 241 37.74 -25.39 8.20
N PRO A 242 38.53 -25.27 9.30
CA PRO A 242 38.01 -25.25 10.67
C PRO A 242 36.93 -24.19 10.97
N ALA A 243 36.89 -23.06 10.26
CA ALA A 243 35.86 -22.04 10.44
C ALA A 243 34.45 -22.54 10.03
N ASN A 244 34.40 -23.40 9.01
CA ASN A 244 33.15 -23.93 8.44
C ASN A 244 32.71 -25.26 9.09
N ARG A 245 33.21 -25.56 10.30
CA ARG A 245 32.92 -26.80 11.03
C ARG A 245 31.78 -26.64 12.03
N ALA A 246 30.84 -27.58 11.94
CA ALA A 246 29.74 -27.79 12.88
C ALA A 246 30.23 -27.98 14.32
N GLY A 247 29.67 -27.22 15.27
CA GLY A 247 29.88 -27.44 16.70
C GLY A 247 29.22 -28.75 17.17
N PRO A 248 29.77 -29.45 18.18
CA PRO A 248 29.15 -30.66 18.73
C PRO A 248 27.80 -30.40 19.41
N TRP A 249 27.50 -29.15 19.77
CA TRP A 249 26.26 -28.70 20.41
C TRP A 249 25.31 -27.96 19.44
N GLY A 250 25.53 -28.10 18.13
CA GLY A 250 24.74 -27.47 17.06
C GLY A 250 25.52 -26.41 16.26
N ASP A 251 24.89 -25.90 15.21
CA ASP A 251 25.36 -24.78 14.39
C ASP A 251 24.17 -24.04 13.77
N TYR A 252 24.33 -22.78 13.38
CA TYR A 252 23.21 -21.88 13.05
C TYR A 252 22.48 -22.18 11.73
N ASN A 253 23.06 -22.95 10.81
CA ASN A 253 22.40 -23.45 9.59
C ASN A 253 21.97 -24.93 9.73
N CYS A 254 21.92 -25.47 10.95
CA CYS A 254 21.90 -26.90 11.20
C CYS A 254 20.90 -27.32 12.28
N ASN A 255 20.48 -28.58 12.19
CA ASN A 255 19.56 -29.21 13.13
C ASN A 255 20.25 -29.72 14.39
N THR A 256 19.45 -30.22 15.35
CA THR A 256 19.91 -30.50 16.71
C THR A 256 20.65 -31.84 16.79
N PRO A 257 21.92 -31.88 17.25
CA PRO A 257 22.58 -33.13 17.58
C PRO A 257 21.97 -33.74 18.86
N TRP A 258 21.88 -35.07 18.92
CA TRP A 258 21.25 -35.81 20.04
C TRP A 258 21.64 -35.28 21.44
N GLN A 259 22.95 -35.13 21.68
CA GLN A 259 23.48 -34.71 22.97
C GLN A 259 23.05 -33.29 23.39
N ALA A 260 22.77 -32.40 22.43
CA ALA A 260 22.25 -31.07 22.74
C ALA A 260 20.81 -31.15 23.27
N PHE A 261 19.94 -31.91 22.60
CA PHE A 261 18.56 -32.11 23.07
C PHE A 261 18.50 -32.87 24.40
N GLU A 262 19.34 -33.90 24.57
CA GLU A 262 19.49 -34.60 25.84
C GLU A 262 19.96 -33.64 26.96
N ASN A 263 20.90 -32.74 26.66
CA ASN A 263 21.31 -31.70 27.60
C ASN A 263 20.18 -30.68 27.90
N THR A 264 19.34 -30.30 26.91
CA THR A 264 18.14 -29.48 27.13
C THR A 264 17.24 -30.11 28.19
N LEU A 265 16.86 -31.38 28.01
CA LEU A 265 15.96 -32.07 28.93
C LEU A 265 16.58 -32.28 30.32
N GLN A 266 17.85 -32.68 30.39
CA GLN A 266 18.58 -32.79 31.65
C GLN A 266 18.67 -31.43 32.38
N ARG A 267 18.95 -30.34 31.66
CA ARG A 267 18.96 -28.99 32.22
C ARG A 267 17.62 -28.60 32.78
N ILE A 268 16.53 -28.80 32.04
CA ILE A 268 15.16 -28.49 32.49
C ILE A 268 14.86 -29.26 33.78
N ARG A 269 15.15 -30.57 33.82
CA ARG A 269 14.90 -31.43 34.97
C ARG A 269 15.66 -30.98 36.23
N ASN A 270 16.89 -30.49 36.06
CA ASN A 270 17.75 -29.99 37.14
C ASN A 270 17.46 -28.53 37.52
N ALA A 271 16.92 -27.73 36.60
CA ALA A 271 16.52 -26.34 36.84
C ALA A 271 15.20 -26.24 37.61
N HIS A 272 14.23 -27.06 37.17
CA HIS A 272 12.82 -26.91 37.49
C HIS A 272 12.32 -28.21 38.15
N PRO A 273 12.57 -28.41 39.46
CA PRO A 273 12.18 -29.64 40.16
C PRO A 273 10.65 -29.77 40.34
N GLN A 274 9.91 -28.67 40.17
CA GLN A 274 8.45 -28.58 40.23
C GLN A 274 7.92 -28.17 38.85
N ILE A 275 7.35 -29.13 38.13
CA ILE A 275 6.67 -28.97 36.83
C ILE A 275 5.36 -29.76 36.93
N ASP A 276 4.21 -29.14 36.64
CA ASP A 276 2.92 -29.85 36.64
C ASP A 276 2.78 -30.72 35.37
N PHE A 277 3.21 -30.22 34.21
CA PHE A 277 3.24 -30.92 32.93
C PHE A 277 4.14 -30.23 31.90
N ILE A 278 4.51 -30.97 30.84
CA ILE A 278 5.26 -30.44 29.69
C ILE A 278 4.30 -30.32 28.50
N TYR A 279 4.34 -29.18 27.81
CA TYR A 279 3.75 -28.99 26.48
C TYR A 279 4.84 -29.16 25.42
N HIS A 280 4.52 -29.98 24.42
CA HIS A 280 5.41 -30.30 23.31
C HIS A 280 4.69 -30.02 21.99
N THR A 281 5.01 -28.91 21.32
CA THR A 281 4.25 -28.45 20.14
C THR A 281 4.74 -29.00 18.80
N GLY A 282 5.44 -30.14 18.80
CA GLY A 282 5.79 -30.91 17.61
C GLY A 282 7.18 -30.61 17.03
N ASP A 283 7.41 -31.12 15.83
CA ASP A 283 8.62 -31.02 15.01
C ASP A 283 9.87 -31.62 15.68
N MET A 284 9.81 -32.94 15.80
CA MET A 284 10.87 -33.82 16.27
C MET A 284 11.82 -34.24 15.14
N VAL A 285 11.29 -34.40 13.93
CA VAL A 285 12.04 -34.84 12.74
C VAL A 285 12.75 -33.65 12.08
N ASP A 286 13.92 -33.91 11.51
CA ASP A 286 14.80 -32.85 11.03
C ASP A 286 14.47 -32.33 9.61
N HIS A 287 15.13 -31.24 9.20
CA HIS A 287 14.95 -30.58 7.90
C HIS A 287 15.63 -31.28 6.70
N GLY A 288 16.25 -32.45 6.90
CA GLY A 288 16.74 -33.36 5.86
C GLY A 288 15.60 -34.10 5.16
N ILE A 289 14.53 -33.36 4.79
CA ILE A 289 13.24 -33.92 4.36
C ILE A 289 13.36 -34.87 3.16
N TRP A 290 14.39 -34.66 2.33
CA TRP A 290 14.74 -35.44 1.14
C TRP A 290 15.27 -36.86 1.44
N GLU A 291 15.70 -37.14 2.66
CA GLU A 291 16.25 -38.44 3.09
C GLU A 291 15.42 -39.10 4.23
N THR A 292 14.24 -38.56 4.52
CA THR A 292 13.30 -39.13 5.50
C THR A 292 12.71 -40.47 5.03
N THR A 293 12.22 -41.28 5.97
CA THR A 293 11.41 -42.49 5.71
C THR A 293 10.44 -42.71 6.87
N GLN A 294 9.29 -43.36 6.66
CA GLN A 294 8.36 -43.70 7.76
C GLN A 294 9.08 -44.41 8.92
N ALA A 295 9.95 -45.37 8.62
CA ALA A 295 10.74 -46.11 9.60
C ALA A 295 11.84 -45.28 10.29
N GLY A 296 12.33 -44.21 9.64
CA GLY A 296 13.21 -43.21 10.24
C GLY A 296 12.46 -42.30 11.20
N ASN A 297 11.35 -41.71 10.75
CA ASN A 297 10.50 -40.85 11.57
C ASN A 297 10.02 -41.60 12.83
N ILE A 298 9.51 -42.84 12.70
CA ILE A 298 9.14 -43.69 13.86
C ILE A 298 10.31 -43.84 14.86
N ARG A 299 11.54 -44.05 14.37
CA ARG A 299 12.75 -44.16 15.21
C ARG A 299 13.04 -42.86 15.96
N VAL A 300 13.08 -41.74 15.24
CA VAL A 300 13.41 -40.41 15.77
C VAL A 300 12.39 -39.99 16.82
N ILE A 301 11.11 -40.06 16.47
CA ILE A 301 9.96 -39.69 17.32
C ILE A 301 9.91 -40.59 18.57
N GLY A 302 10.00 -41.92 18.39
CA GLY A 302 9.97 -42.88 19.50
C GLY A 302 11.12 -42.64 20.49
N ARG A 303 12.35 -42.50 19.97
CA ARG A 303 13.54 -42.24 20.79
C ARG A 303 13.45 -40.91 21.56
N ILE A 304 12.84 -39.88 20.99
CA ILE A 304 12.59 -38.61 21.69
C ILE A 304 11.58 -38.80 22.84
N PHE A 305 10.48 -39.52 22.61
CA PHE A 305 9.49 -39.78 23.67
C PHE A 305 10.02 -40.73 24.76
N ASP A 306 10.84 -41.74 24.41
CA ASP A 306 11.58 -42.56 25.37
C ASP A 306 12.49 -41.69 26.25
N LEU A 307 13.22 -40.73 25.68
CA LEU A 307 14.10 -39.82 26.43
C LEU A 307 13.30 -38.86 27.33
N PHE A 308 12.19 -38.30 26.83
CA PHE A 308 11.25 -37.53 27.65
C PHE A 308 10.77 -38.35 28.85
N ARG A 309 10.35 -39.60 28.62
CA ARG A 309 9.88 -40.54 29.66
C ARG A 309 10.99 -40.91 30.65
N GLN A 310 12.23 -41.06 30.18
CA GLN A 310 13.41 -41.38 30.99
C GLN A 310 13.77 -40.24 31.95
N ILE A 311 13.76 -38.99 31.47
CA ILE A 311 14.17 -37.82 32.27
C ILE A 311 13.01 -37.30 33.15
N PHE A 312 11.77 -37.44 32.68
CA PHE A 312 10.55 -36.96 33.35
C PHE A 312 9.53 -38.09 33.66
N PRO A 313 9.90 -39.15 34.40
CA PRO A 313 9.05 -40.33 34.60
C PRO A 313 7.72 -40.05 35.34
N ASN A 314 7.62 -38.91 36.03
CA ASN A 314 6.45 -38.53 36.82
C ASN A 314 5.78 -37.22 36.35
N VAL A 315 6.19 -36.66 35.20
CA VAL A 315 5.58 -35.47 34.61
C VAL A 315 4.98 -35.86 33.26
N PRO A 316 3.68 -35.61 32.99
CA PRO A 316 3.10 -35.95 31.72
C PRO A 316 3.52 -34.97 30.62
N VAL A 317 3.78 -35.50 29.43
CA VAL A 317 4.11 -34.73 28.22
C VAL A 317 2.88 -34.73 27.32
N TYR A 318 2.27 -33.56 27.13
CA TYR A 318 1.16 -33.39 26.20
C TYR A 318 1.70 -32.84 24.89
N SER A 319 1.73 -33.71 23.87
CA SER A 319 2.25 -33.39 22.55
C SER A 319 1.14 -33.03 21.57
N THR A 320 1.41 -32.11 20.64
CA THR A 320 0.72 -32.08 19.33
C THR A 320 1.63 -32.64 18.24
N ILE A 321 1.21 -32.55 16.98
CA ILE A 321 1.93 -33.02 15.78
C ILE A 321 2.34 -31.80 14.94
N GLY A 322 3.64 -31.64 14.69
CA GLY A 322 4.16 -30.62 13.79
C GLY A 322 4.25 -31.09 12.33
N ASN A 323 4.63 -30.22 11.40
CA ASN A 323 4.62 -30.57 9.98
C ASN A 323 5.74 -31.53 9.55
N HIS A 324 6.85 -31.64 10.30
CA HIS A 324 7.96 -32.56 10.02
C HIS A 324 7.70 -34.02 10.44
N GLU A 325 6.72 -34.30 11.31
CA GLU A 325 6.44 -35.67 11.77
C GLU A 325 6.03 -36.64 10.64
N ALA A 326 5.36 -36.13 9.60
CA ALA A 326 4.90 -36.93 8.46
C ALA A 326 6.05 -37.34 7.52
N HIS A 327 5.81 -38.41 6.76
CA HIS A 327 6.66 -38.84 5.66
C HIS A 327 5.77 -39.21 4.45
N PRO A 328 5.90 -38.51 3.30
CA PRO A 328 6.74 -37.33 3.09
C PRO A 328 6.36 -36.17 4.03
N THR A 329 7.33 -35.30 4.34
CA THR A 329 7.15 -34.14 5.22
C THR A 329 5.98 -33.26 4.74
N ASN A 330 5.23 -32.69 5.68
CA ASN A 330 4.02 -31.90 5.49
C ASN A 330 2.79 -32.67 4.96
N LEU A 331 2.90 -33.93 4.53
CA LEU A 331 1.82 -34.62 3.83
C LEU A 331 0.90 -35.40 4.78
N PHE A 332 -0.09 -34.69 5.32
CA PHE A 332 -1.17 -35.27 6.13
C PHE A 332 -2.36 -35.64 5.24
N ALA A 333 -2.30 -36.86 4.67
CA ALA A 333 -3.34 -37.39 3.81
C ALA A 333 -4.69 -37.58 4.55
N PRO A 334 -5.83 -37.31 3.88
CA PRO A 334 -7.16 -37.53 4.44
C PRO A 334 -7.40 -39.02 4.70
N SER A 335 -8.10 -39.35 5.79
CA SER A 335 -8.50 -40.72 6.15
C SER A 335 -9.34 -41.43 5.07
N THR A 336 -9.99 -40.64 4.20
CA THR A 336 -10.69 -41.13 3.00
C THR A 336 -9.76 -41.67 1.89
N ILE A 337 -8.44 -41.43 1.95
CA ILE A 337 -7.46 -42.01 1.02
C ILE A 337 -7.02 -43.41 1.50
N GLY A 338 -7.67 -44.44 0.96
CA GLY A 338 -7.39 -45.84 1.29
C GLY A 338 -6.11 -46.44 0.69
N GLN A 339 -5.25 -45.66 0.04
CA GLN A 339 -4.00 -46.16 -0.56
C GLN A 339 -2.86 -46.19 0.49
N PRO A 340 -2.20 -47.34 0.72
CA PRO A 340 -1.17 -47.44 1.77
C PRO A 340 0.07 -46.54 1.57
N SER A 341 0.42 -46.17 0.32
CA SER A 341 1.55 -45.27 0.03
C SER A 341 1.33 -43.86 0.58
N PHE A 342 0.10 -43.36 0.50
CA PHE A 342 -0.27 -42.00 0.97
C PHE A 342 -0.70 -41.94 2.43
N SER A 343 -1.10 -43.05 3.04
CA SER A 343 -1.84 -42.99 4.32
C SER A 343 -0.96 -42.58 5.51
N THR A 344 -1.17 -41.38 6.06
CA THR A 344 -0.55 -40.90 7.31
C THR A 344 -0.96 -41.70 8.56
N ARG A 345 -1.85 -42.68 8.41
CA ARG A 345 -2.38 -43.47 9.52
C ARG A 345 -1.29 -44.18 10.34
N TRP A 346 -0.17 -44.57 9.72
CA TRP A 346 0.97 -45.16 10.44
C TRP A 346 1.47 -44.25 11.58
N LEU A 347 1.50 -42.93 11.35
CA LEU A 347 1.92 -41.94 12.33
C LEU A 347 0.90 -41.82 13.45
N TYR A 348 -0.39 -41.73 13.10
CA TYR A 348 -1.47 -41.61 14.08
C TYR A 348 -1.61 -42.85 14.97
N ASP A 349 -1.56 -44.06 14.39
CA ASP A 349 -1.60 -45.32 15.16
C ASP A 349 -0.32 -45.50 16.01
N PHE A 350 0.85 -45.06 15.53
CA PHE A 350 2.09 -45.05 16.31
C PHE A 350 2.04 -44.06 17.49
N LEU A 351 1.75 -42.78 17.25
CA LEU A 351 1.69 -41.73 18.27
C LEU A 351 0.65 -42.05 19.34
N ALA A 352 -0.57 -42.45 18.94
CA ALA A 352 -1.62 -42.84 19.87
C ALA A 352 -1.18 -44.00 20.79
N THR A 353 -0.40 -44.94 20.27
CA THR A 353 0.08 -46.10 21.03
C THR A 353 1.30 -45.75 21.89
N ASN A 354 2.24 -44.95 21.39
CA ASN A 354 3.40 -44.47 22.14
C ASN A 354 2.98 -43.58 23.33
N TRP A 355 2.17 -42.55 23.10
CA TRP A 355 1.69 -41.65 24.16
C TRP A 355 0.82 -42.37 25.20
N GLN A 356 0.06 -43.38 24.78
CA GLN A 356 -0.72 -44.24 25.68
C GLN A 356 0.20 -45.17 26.51
N ASN A 357 1.24 -45.76 25.91
CA ASN A 357 2.23 -46.60 26.60
C ASN A 357 3.09 -45.81 27.60
N HIS A 358 3.41 -44.55 27.32
CA HIS A 358 4.09 -43.65 28.27
C HIS A 358 3.18 -43.12 29.39
N GLY A 359 1.88 -43.43 29.34
CA GLY A 359 0.88 -43.03 30.33
C GLY A 359 0.45 -41.56 30.25
N TRP A 360 0.73 -40.88 29.14
CA TRP A 360 0.42 -39.45 28.98
C TRP A 360 -0.99 -39.18 28.45
N ILE A 361 -1.59 -40.13 27.71
CA ILE A 361 -2.98 -40.02 27.26
C ILE A 361 -3.81 -41.25 27.65
N ASN A 362 -5.11 -41.03 27.85
CA ASN A 362 -6.08 -42.10 28.08
C ASN A 362 -6.57 -42.73 26.77
N ALA A 363 -7.28 -43.87 26.85
CA ALA A 363 -7.75 -44.61 25.68
C ALA A 363 -8.74 -43.83 24.79
N ALA A 364 -9.53 -42.90 25.33
CA ALA A 364 -10.46 -42.08 24.55
C ALA A 364 -9.71 -41.03 23.71
N ALA A 365 -8.71 -40.37 24.31
CA ALA A 365 -7.81 -39.47 23.60
C ALA A 365 -6.98 -40.23 22.54
N ALA A 366 -6.46 -41.42 22.87
CA ALA A 366 -5.76 -42.26 21.90
C ALA A 366 -6.63 -42.61 20.68
N ASN A 367 -7.94 -42.80 20.86
CA ASN A 367 -8.86 -43.07 19.75
C ASN A 367 -9.08 -41.85 18.83
N THR A 368 -9.08 -40.61 19.34
CA THR A 368 -9.14 -39.42 18.46
C THR A 368 -7.81 -39.13 17.78
N VAL A 369 -6.67 -39.41 18.44
CA VAL A 369 -5.35 -39.37 17.79
C VAL A 369 -5.32 -40.33 16.59
N ARG A 370 -5.81 -41.57 16.73
CA ARG A 370 -5.94 -42.53 15.62
C ARG A 370 -6.88 -42.06 14.50
N ALA A 371 -7.85 -41.20 14.81
CA ALA A 371 -8.85 -40.70 13.86
C ALA A 371 -8.37 -39.49 13.04
N GLY A 372 -7.48 -38.64 13.57
CA GLY A 372 -7.01 -37.44 12.86
C GLY A 372 -5.87 -36.66 13.54
N GLY A 373 -5.13 -37.26 14.46
CA GLY A 373 -4.00 -36.64 15.17
C GLY A 373 -4.37 -35.66 16.29
N TYR A 374 -5.64 -35.28 16.44
CA TYR A 374 -6.14 -34.36 17.47
C TYR A 374 -6.73 -35.09 18.69
N TYR A 375 -6.75 -34.45 19.86
CA TYR A 375 -7.38 -35.00 21.07
C TYR A 375 -7.77 -33.97 22.12
N THR A 376 -8.56 -34.41 23.09
CA THR A 376 -8.84 -33.63 24.30
C THR A 376 -8.71 -34.52 25.53
N MET A 377 -8.25 -33.93 26.64
CA MET A 377 -8.26 -34.55 27.96
C MET A 377 -8.76 -33.59 29.03
N LEU A 378 -9.58 -34.09 29.95
CA LEU A 378 -9.80 -33.42 31.23
C LEU A 378 -8.56 -33.66 32.10
N ILE A 379 -7.75 -32.63 32.31
CA ILE A 379 -6.48 -32.71 33.05
C ILE A 379 -6.73 -32.76 34.56
N ARG A 380 -7.81 -32.10 35.00
CA ARG A 380 -8.38 -32.13 36.35
C ARG A 380 -9.80 -31.52 36.27
N PRO A 381 -10.68 -31.73 37.27
CA PRO A 381 -11.99 -31.10 37.28
C PRO A 381 -11.90 -29.59 37.03
N GLY A 382 -12.72 -29.08 36.10
CA GLY A 382 -12.70 -27.67 35.69
C GLY A 382 -11.58 -27.24 34.72
N PHE A 383 -10.68 -28.12 34.29
CA PHE A 383 -9.60 -27.77 33.35
C PHE A 383 -9.34 -28.83 32.28
N ARG A 384 -9.58 -28.45 31.03
CA ARG A 384 -9.45 -29.27 29.83
C ARG A 384 -8.28 -28.80 28.97
N LEU A 385 -7.56 -29.79 28.43
CA LEU A 385 -6.65 -29.61 27.31
C LEU A 385 -7.37 -29.96 26.01
N VAL A 386 -7.19 -29.14 24.98
CA VAL A 386 -7.58 -29.43 23.60
C VAL A 386 -6.34 -29.30 22.72
N VAL A 387 -6.07 -30.33 21.92
CA VAL A 387 -4.85 -30.45 21.12
C VAL A 387 -5.23 -30.65 19.66
N LEU A 388 -4.76 -29.74 18.82
CA LEU A 388 -5.11 -29.64 17.42
C LEU A 388 -3.96 -30.10 16.53
N ASN A 389 -4.24 -31.08 15.69
CA ASN A 389 -3.50 -31.26 14.45
C ASN A 389 -3.93 -30.15 13.48
N ASN A 390 -3.19 -29.03 13.45
CA ASN A 390 -3.50 -27.91 12.55
C ASN A 390 -2.65 -27.90 11.27
N ASN A 391 -1.99 -29.00 10.93
CA ASN A 391 -1.40 -29.22 9.59
C ASN A 391 -2.49 -29.20 8.48
N ASP A 392 -3.76 -29.38 8.85
CA ASP A 392 -4.95 -29.09 8.04
C ASP A 392 -5.10 -27.61 7.61
N CYS A 393 -4.29 -26.69 8.14
CA CYS A 393 -4.22 -25.30 7.67
C CYS A 393 -2.92 -24.93 6.93
N TYR A 394 -1.93 -25.82 6.88
CA TYR A 394 -0.61 -25.48 6.35
C TYR A 394 -0.62 -25.36 4.83
N ILE A 395 -0.06 -24.28 4.30
CA ILE A 395 0.02 -24.03 2.85
C ILE A 395 0.82 -25.09 2.08
N TYR A 396 1.72 -25.81 2.74
CA TYR A 396 2.54 -26.89 2.15
C TYR A 396 2.02 -28.31 2.44
N ASN A 397 0.90 -28.46 3.15
CA ASN A 397 0.20 -29.75 3.18
C ASN A 397 -0.63 -29.90 1.89
N TRP A 398 -0.06 -30.54 0.87
CA TRP A 398 -0.70 -30.64 -0.45
C TRP A 398 -2.10 -31.27 -0.43
N TRP A 399 -2.42 -32.07 0.59
CA TRP A 399 -3.74 -32.68 0.75
C TRP A 399 -4.86 -31.70 1.09
N VAL A 400 -4.53 -30.49 1.56
CA VAL A 400 -5.47 -29.36 1.65
C VAL A 400 -6.09 -29.07 0.27
N MET A 401 -5.31 -29.22 -0.81
CA MET A 401 -5.78 -29.07 -2.19
C MET A 401 -6.67 -30.23 -2.67
N TYR A 402 -6.77 -31.33 -1.92
CA TYR A 402 -7.58 -32.49 -2.27
C TYR A 402 -9.01 -32.39 -1.75
N SER A 403 -9.22 -32.20 -0.43
CA SER A 403 -10.54 -32.24 0.19
C SER A 403 -10.68 -31.34 1.41
N ARG A 404 -11.82 -30.65 1.53
CA ARG A 404 -12.18 -29.83 2.71
C ARG A 404 -12.94 -30.58 3.80
N THR A 405 -13.41 -31.80 3.53
CA THR A 405 -14.39 -32.47 4.39
C THR A 405 -13.81 -32.77 5.77
N GLU A 406 -12.56 -33.23 5.82
CA GLU A 406 -11.90 -33.60 7.07
C GLU A 406 -11.44 -32.35 7.84
N ILE A 407 -10.93 -31.33 7.13
CA ILE A 407 -10.61 -29.99 7.67
C ILE A 407 -11.83 -29.36 8.38
N ALA A 408 -12.99 -29.34 7.71
CA ALA A 408 -14.22 -28.81 8.29
C ALA A 408 -14.72 -29.70 9.45
N GLY A 409 -14.51 -31.00 9.38
CA GLY A 409 -14.80 -31.96 10.46
C GLY A 409 -13.96 -31.72 11.71
N ALA A 410 -12.65 -31.51 11.56
CA ALA A 410 -11.72 -31.22 12.66
C ALA A 410 -12.07 -29.89 13.36
N LEU A 411 -12.35 -28.83 12.59
CA LEU A 411 -12.81 -27.55 13.16
C LEU A 411 -14.20 -27.64 13.80
N GLN A 412 -15.11 -28.47 13.28
CA GLN A 412 -16.41 -28.72 13.91
C GLN A 412 -16.28 -29.55 15.21
N TRP A 413 -15.37 -30.53 15.24
CA TRP A 413 -15.00 -31.26 16.45
C TRP A 413 -14.39 -30.32 17.50
N PHE A 414 -13.53 -29.39 17.09
CA PHE A 414 -12.95 -28.37 17.96
C PHE A 414 -14.02 -27.45 18.57
N HIS A 415 -14.93 -26.91 17.75
CA HIS A 415 -16.09 -26.14 18.22
C HIS A 415 -16.93 -26.94 19.23
N ASN A 416 -17.25 -28.21 18.91
CA ASN A 416 -18.10 -29.04 19.76
C ASN A 416 -17.41 -29.38 21.10
N THR A 417 -16.10 -29.63 21.08
CA THR A 417 -15.29 -29.87 22.27
C THR A 417 -15.26 -28.65 23.20
N LEU A 418 -15.17 -27.44 22.64
CA LEU A 418 -15.26 -26.19 23.42
C LEU A 418 -16.69 -25.93 23.93
N LEU A 419 -17.72 -26.27 23.16
CA LEU A 419 -19.12 -26.17 23.60
C LEU A 419 -19.42 -27.11 24.78
N ASP A 420 -18.86 -28.33 24.75
CA ASP A 420 -18.99 -29.27 25.86
C ASP A 420 -18.11 -28.88 27.05
N ALA A 421 -16.96 -28.25 26.84
CA ALA A 421 -16.19 -27.64 27.93
C ALA A 421 -16.99 -26.51 28.63
N GLU A 422 -17.61 -25.62 27.85
CA GLU A 422 -18.47 -24.54 28.35
C GLU A 422 -19.63 -25.09 29.19
N ARG A 423 -20.33 -26.12 28.68
CA ARG A 423 -21.44 -26.80 29.39
C ARG A 423 -20.99 -27.43 30.71
N ASN A 424 -19.77 -27.94 30.79
CA ASN A 424 -19.20 -28.55 31.99
C ASN A 424 -18.50 -27.54 32.92
N ASN A 425 -18.50 -26.25 32.60
CA ASN A 425 -17.77 -25.18 33.32
C ASN A 425 -16.24 -25.45 33.38
N GLU A 426 -15.67 -25.92 32.28
CA GLU A 426 -14.25 -26.23 32.16
C GLU A 426 -13.49 -25.11 31.42
N MET A 427 -12.43 -24.60 32.04
CA MET A 427 -11.47 -23.71 31.39
C MET A 427 -10.56 -24.51 30.45
N VAL A 428 -10.10 -23.87 29.37
CA VAL A 428 -9.41 -24.57 28.27
C VAL A 428 -8.03 -23.97 27.95
N HIS A 429 -7.02 -24.85 27.86
CA HIS A 429 -5.79 -24.60 27.12
C HIS A 429 -5.86 -25.26 25.73
N ILE A 430 -5.38 -24.56 24.70
CA ILE A 430 -5.28 -25.08 23.32
C ILE A 430 -3.81 -25.26 22.95
N LEU A 431 -3.45 -26.42 22.41
CA LEU A 431 -2.15 -26.67 21.76
C LEU A 431 -2.36 -26.80 20.25
N ALA A 432 -1.52 -26.12 19.49
CA ALA A 432 -1.38 -26.27 18.05
C ALA A 432 0.12 -26.26 17.71
N HIS A 433 0.49 -26.58 16.47
CA HIS A 433 1.86 -26.36 16.00
C HIS A 433 1.95 -24.97 15.36
N ILE A 434 1.29 -24.80 14.21
CA ILE A 434 1.44 -23.63 13.34
C ILE A 434 0.72 -22.40 13.97
N PRO A 435 1.36 -21.20 14.03
CA PRO A 435 0.69 -19.95 14.36
C PRO A 435 -0.43 -19.60 13.37
N THR A 436 -1.49 -18.94 13.84
CA THR A 436 -2.73 -18.79 13.05
C THR A 436 -2.91 -17.43 12.39
N GLY A 437 -2.08 -16.45 12.75
CA GLY A 437 -2.06 -15.10 12.19
C GLY A 437 -1.16 -14.91 10.98
N GLY A 438 -0.19 -15.79 10.77
CA GLY A 438 0.71 -15.79 9.60
C GLY A 438 0.03 -16.25 8.30
N GLY A 439 0.73 -16.11 7.17
CA GLY A 439 0.35 -16.69 5.88
C GLY A 439 0.65 -18.19 5.75
N SER A 440 1.46 -18.75 6.64
CA SER A 440 1.68 -20.20 6.77
C SER A 440 0.38 -21.00 6.97
N CYS A 441 -0.64 -20.39 7.59
CA CYS A 441 -1.96 -20.98 7.88
C CYS A 441 -3.04 -20.34 7.00
N PHE A 442 -3.71 -21.10 6.11
CA PHE A 442 -4.48 -20.49 5.03
C PHE A 442 -5.74 -19.72 5.49
N GLN A 443 -5.97 -18.54 4.88
CA GLN A 443 -6.89 -17.51 5.37
C GLN A 443 -8.33 -18.00 5.69
N PHE A 444 -8.82 -19.01 4.99
CA PHE A 444 -10.17 -19.54 5.19
C PHE A 444 -10.25 -20.44 6.43
N TRP A 445 -9.18 -21.19 6.73
CA TRP A 445 -9.05 -21.96 7.96
C TRP A 445 -8.92 -21.02 9.16
N SER A 446 -8.00 -20.06 9.11
CA SER A 446 -7.79 -19.08 10.20
C SER A 446 -9.05 -18.25 10.46
N ARG A 447 -9.82 -17.88 9.42
CA ARG A 447 -11.15 -17.25 9.56
C ARG A 447 -12.15 -18.13 10.32
N GLN A 448 -12.21 -19.44 10.06
CA GLN A 448 -13.09 -20.33 10.82
C GLN A 448 -12.60 -20.54 12.26
N TYR A 449 -11.28 -20.71 12.44
CA TYR A 449 -10.66 -20.82 13.75
C TYR A 449 -10.94 -19.59 14.62
N ARG A 450 -10.71 -18.39 14.10
CA ARG A 450 -10.98 -17.12 14.79
C ARG A 450 -12.45 -16.97 15.18
N ARG A 451 -13.41 -17.41 14.36
CA ARG A 451 -14.84 -17.45 14.74
C ARG A 451 -15.11 -18.35 15.95
N ILE A 452 -14.34 -19.43 16.12
CA ILE A 452 -14.45 -20.35 17.26
C ILE A 452 -13.77 -19.72 18.50
N ILE A 453 -12.60 -19.09 18.34
CA ILE A 453 -11.92 -18.35 19.43
C ILE A 453 -12.78 -17.19 19.94
N ASP A 454 -13.37 -16.39 19.03
CA ASP A 454 -14.30 -15.29 19.34
C ASP A 454 -15.51 -15.79 20.14
N ARG A 455 -16.12 -16.91 19.71
CA ARG A 455 -17.25 -17.54 20.41
C ARG A 455 -16.90 -18.02 21.83
N PHE A 456 -15.74 -18.63 22.04
CA PHE A 456 -15.39 -19.28 23.32
C PHE A 456 -14.34 -18.52 24.15
N HIS A 457 -14.03 -17.27 23.80
CA HIS A 457 -12.95 -16.48 24.41
C HIS A 457 -13.00 -16.40 25.94
N MET A 458 -14.18 -16.52 26.56
CA MET A 458 -14.30 -16.52 28.01
C MET A 458 -13.66 -17.76 28.65
N ILE A 459 -13.94 -18.97 28.16
CA ILE A 459 -13.40 -20.23 28.70
C ILE A 459 -11.96 -20.52 28.24
N ILE A 460 -11.51 -19.93 27.14
CA ILE A 460 -10.13 -20.11 26.66
C ILE A 460 -9.20 -19.28 27.55
N GLY A 461 -8.33 -19.98 28.28
CA GLY A 461 -7.30 -19.38 29.13
C GLY A 461 -6.11 -18.88 28.30
N ALA A 462 -5.48 -19.80 27.55
CA ALA A 462 -4.33 -19.52 26.68
C ALA A 462 -4.22 -20.53 25.52
N GLN A 463 -3.53 -20.14 24.46
CA GLN A 463 -3.13 -21.00 23.33
C GLN A 463 -1.60 -21.13 23.29
N PHE A 464 -1.07 -22.25 22.79
CA PHE A 464 0.37 -22.56 22.73
C PHE A 464 0.76 -23.15 21.36
N ASN A 465 1.85 -22.63 20.78
CA ASN A 465 2.26 -22.83 19.37
C ASN A 465 3.80 -23.04 19.23
N GLY A 466 4.27 -23.35 18.02
CA GLY A 466 5.67 -23.57 17.63
C GLY A 466 5.97 -23.05 16.21
N HIS A 467 6.61 -23.87 15.37
CA HIS A 467 6.76 -23.74 13.91
C HIS A 467 7.65 -22.60 13.39
N SER A 468 7.46 -21.36 13.85
CA SER A 468 8.25 -20.21 13.36
C SER A 468 9.69 -20.18 13.91
N HIS A 469 10.00 -21.03 14.89
CA HIS A 469 11.25 -21.11 15.64
C HIS A 469 11.57 -19.84 16.47
N ARG A 470 10.61 -18.92 16.58
CA ARG A 470 10.77 -17.59 17.16
C ARG A 470 10.12 -17.47 18.55
N ASP A 471 10.75 -16.76 19.48
CA ASP A 471 10.16 -16.47 20.79
C ASP A 471 9.15 -15.29 20.67
N GLU A 472 7.87 -15.60 20.49
CA GLU A 472 6.83 -14.64 20.10
C GLU A 472 5.43 -14.96 20.70
N PHE A 473 4.44 -14.13 20.39
CA PHE A 473 3.04 -14.29 20.79
C PHE A 473 2.07 -13.61 19.81
N GLU A 474 0.86 -14.15 19.63
CA GLU A 474 -0.23 -13.53 18.85
C GLU A 474 -1.35 -13.08 19.79
N VAL A 475 -1.61 -11.77 19.87
CA VAL A 475 -2.82 -11.25 20.52
C VAL A 475 -4.01 -11.49 19.59
N ASN A 476 -5.01 -12.22 20.08
CA ASN A 476 -6.21 -12.57 19.34
C ASN A 476 -7.31 -11.53 19.58
N TYR A 477 -7.97 -11.07 18.51
CA TYR A 477 -8.99 -10.03 18.53
C TYR A 477 -10.35 -10.52 18.05
N ASP A 478 -11.39 -9.85 18.55
CA ASP A 478 -12.77 -10.05 18.12
C ASP A 478 -12.93 -10.00 16.58
N VAL A 479 -13.92 -10.71 16.04
CA VAL A 479 -14.17 -10.78 14.59
C VAL A 479 -14.79 -9.47 14.07
N ALA A 480 -15.71 -8.89 14.85
CA ALA A 480 -16.62 -7.83 14.41
C ALA A 480 -15.89 -6.51 14.10
N THR A 481 -15.18 -5.94 15.08
CA THR A 481 -14.41 -4.71 14.94
C THR A 481 -12.92 -4.98 14.81
N GLY A 482 -12.39 -6.05 15.43
CA GLY A 482 -10.95 -6.32 15.48
C GLY A 482 -10.21 -5.33 16.39
N THR A 483 -10.85 -4.94 17.50
CA THR A 483 -10.37 -3.90 18.43
C THR A 483 -10.29 -4.37 19.87
N HIS A 484 -11.01 -5.43 20.24
CA HIS A 484 -11.05 -6.00 21.57
C HIS A 484 -10.15 -7.23 21.62
N ALA A 485 -9.09 -7.17 22.43
CA ALA A 485 -8.23 -8.32 22.66
C ALA A 485 -8.96 -9.35 23.51
N VAL A 486 -9.12 -10.57 23.01
CA VAL A 486 -9.94 -11.64 23.60
C VAL A 486 -9.12 -12.81 24.14
N ASN A 487 -7.95 -13.10 23.55
CA ASN A 487 -7.05 -14.15 24.01
C ASN A 487 -5.58 -13.85 23.58
N VAL A 488 -4.61 -14.65 24.03
CA VAL A 488 -3.21 -14.58 23.61
C VAL A 488 -2.69 -16.00 23.34
N ALA A 489 -2.08 -16.19 22.17
CA ALA A 489 -1.35 -17.39 21.80
C ALA A 489 0.15 -17.19 22.02
N TRP A 490 0.82 -18.19 22.58
CA TRP A 490 2.24 -18.09 22.98
C TRP A 490 3.09 -19.09 22.21
N ASN A 491 4.16 -18.63 21.58
CA ASN A 491 5.07 -19.49 20.83
C ASN A 491 6.21 -20.00 21.73
N GLY A 492 6.50 -21.30 21.63
CA GLY A 492 7.59 -21.96 22.34
C GLY A 492 8.98 -21.51 21.90
N GLY A 493 9.14 -20.97 20.69
CA GLY A 493 10.45 -20.75 20.07
C GLY A 493 10.91 -22.01 19.35
N SER A 494 12.13 -22.48 19.61
CA SER A 494 12.60 -23.79 19.14
C SER A 494 13.80 -24.29 19.94
N SER A 495 13.86 -25.61 20.16
CA SER A 495 15.06 -26.28 20.68
C SER A 495 16.12 -26.54 19.62
N THR A 496 15.82 -26.35 18.33
CA THR A 496 16.83 -26.26 17.25
C THR A 496 17.51 -24.87 17.19
N ALA A 497 18.71 -24.84 16.59
CA ALA A 497 19.38 -23.62 16.15
C ALA A 497 18.94 -23.19 14.73
N TYR A 498 18.28 -24.10 14.00
CA TYR A 498 17.78 -23.85 12.64
C TYR A 498 16.67 -22.78 12.63
N THR A 499 16.73 -21.71 11.84
CA THR A 499 17.93 -21.12 11.25
C THR A 499 18.25 -19.78 11.91
N HIS A 500 19.53 -19.61 12.21
CA HIS A 500 20.17 -18.39 12.75
C HIS A 500 19.71 -17.95 14.14
N VAL A 501 19.20 -18.88 14.96
CA VAL A 501 18.74 -18.61 16.33
C VAL A 501 19.47 -19.48 17.35
N ASN A 502 19.47 -19.09 18.63
CA ASN A 502 19.92 -19.99 19.71
C ASN A 502 18.78 -20.93 20.14
N PRO A 503 19.06 -22.20 20.48
CA PRO A 503 18.10 -23.08 21.14
C PRO A 503 17.49 -22.48 22.40
N ASN A 504 16.20 -22.68 22.59
CA ASN A 504 15.49 -22.35 23.83
C ASN A 504 14.52 -23.44 24.31
N TYR A 505 14.08 -23.25 25.55
CA TYR A 505 12.81 -23.75 26.06
C TYR A 505 12.15 -22.65 26.89
N ARG A 506 10.85 -22.78 27.16
CA ARG A 506 10.10 -21.81 27.97
C ARG A 506 9.54 -22.42 29.24
N LEU A 507 9.35 -21.58 30.25
CA LEU A 507 8.61 -21.87 31.46
C LEU A 507 7.47 -20.86 31.60
N TYR A 508 6.23 -21.35 31.58
CA TYR A 508 5.04 -20.56 31.89
C TYR A 508 4.57 -20.83 33.31
N TYR A 509 4.08 -19.77 33.95
CA TYR A 509 3.29 -19.86 35.17
C TYR A 509 1.84 -19.53 34.83
N VAL A 510 0.91 -20.39 35.23
CA VAL A 510 -0.51 -20.27 34.89
C VAL A 510 -1.38 -20.30 36.15
N ASP A 511 -2.36 -19.41 36.21
CA ASP A 511 -3.27 -19.30 37.35
C ASP A 511 -4.27 -20.47 37.41
N ARG A 512 -4.63 -20.93 38.62
CA ARG A 512 -5.53 -22.09 38.80
C ARG A 512 -7.03 -21.76 38.72
N THR A 513 -7.41 -20.51 38.45
CA THR A 513 -8.81 -20.07 38.40
C THR A 513 -9.28 -19.87 36.96
N HIS A 514 -8.50 -19.14 36.16
CA HIS A 514 -8.85 -18.77 34.78
C HIS A 514 -7.95 -19.46 33.74
N TYR A 515 -6.90 -20.16 34.20
CA TYR A 515 -5.92 -20.84 33.36
C TYR A 515 -5.29 -19.90 32.33
N GLN A 516 -4.97 -18.68 32.76
CA GLN A 516 -4.25 -17.71 31.95
C GLN A 516 -2.77 -17.71 32.30
N VAL A 517 -1.92 -17.49 31.30
CA VAL A 517 -0.50 -17.24 31.52
C VAL A 517 -0.36 -15.96 32.34
N ASN A 518 0.31 -16.10 33.48
CA ASN A 518 0.57 -15.03 34.44
C ASN A 518 2.03 -14.58 34.43
N GLU A 519 2.96 -15.37 33.89
CA GLU A 519 4.35 -15.02 33.61
C GLU A 519 4.91 -16.00 32.57
N ALA A 520 5.85 -15.53 31.74
CA ALA A 520 6.61 -16.35 30.80
C ALA A 520 8.11 -16.08 30.98
N GLU A 521 8.89 -17.14 31.21
CA GLU A 521 10.35 -17.13 31.23
C GLU A 521 10.87 -17.89 30.00
N SER A 522 11.96 -17.41 29.39
CA SER A 522 12.65 -18.11 28.29
C SER A 522 14.11 -18.36 28.66
N PHE A 523 14.61 -19.56 28.37
CA PHE A 523 15.96 -20.00 28.72
C PHE A 523 16.73 -20.41 27.46
N ILE A 524 17.98 -19.97 27.32
CA ILE A 524 18.81 -20.25 26.13
C ILE A 524 20.22 -20.73 26.50
N TYR A 525 20.96 -21.24 25.51
CA TYR A 525 22.42 -21.24 25.49
C TYR A 525 22.93 -20.66 24.17
N SER A 526 24.10 -20.01 24.18
CA SER A 526 24.70 -19.49 22.94
C SER A 526 25.40 -20.59 22.15
N ILE A 527 25.06 -20.74 20.87
CA ILE A 527 25.76 -21.64 19.95
C ILE A 527 27.24 -21.25 19.79
N SER A 528 27.57 -19.96 19.79
CA SER A 528 28.97 -19.50 19.74
C SER A 528 29.74 -19.74 21.04
N GLU A 529 29.11 -19.58 22.21
CA GLU A 529 29.72 -19.94 23.49
C GLU A 529 30.04 -21.45 23.56
N ALA A 530 29.12 -22.28 23.06
CA ALA A 530 29.28 -23.73 22.97
C ALA A 530 30.32 -24.15 21.90
N ARG A 531 30.41 -23.44 20.77
CA ARG A 531 31.44 -23.65 19.73
C ARG A 531 32.85 -23.35 20.26
N ASN A 532 32.99 -22.30 21.07
CA ASN A 532 34.27 -21.91 21.67
C ASN A 532 34.73 -22.88 22.77
N ASN A 533 33.81 -23.64 23.38
CA ASN A 533 34.10 -24.58 24.46
C ASN A 533 33.53 -25.99 24.14
N PRO A 534 33.92 -26.61 23.02
CA PRO A 534 33.20 -27.75 22.45
C PRO A 534 33.26 -29.03 23.31
N ALA A 535 34.22 -29.11 24.24
CA ALA A 535 34.44 -30.26 25.12
C ALA A 535 33.59 -30.26 26.41
N VAL A 536 32.79 -29.21 26.67
CA VAL A 536 31.92 -29.13 27.85
C VAL A 536 30.46 -28.88 27.44
N PRO A 537 29.47 -29.33 28.24
CA PRO A 537 28.05 -29.04 27.99
C PRO A 537 27.75 -27.53 27.99
N PRO A 538 26.77 -27.06 27.19
CA PRO A 538 26.50 -25.65 27.04
C PRO A 538 25.91 -25.02 28.30
N ARG A 539 26.30 -23.77 28.57
CA ARG A 539 25.83 -23.00 29.73
C ARG A 539 24.44 -22.40 29.47
N TRP A 540 23.41 -23.05 30.01
CA TRP A 540 22.02 -22.59 29.94
C TRP A 540 21.67 -21.53 30.99
N PHE A 541 21.20 -20.36 30.54
CA PHE A 541 20.80 -19.24 31.39
C PHE A 541 19.37 -18.75 31.10
N LEU A 542 18.77 -18.04 32.06
CA LEU A 542 17.53 -17.28 31.85
C LEU A 542 17.82 -16.15 30.87
N HIS A 543 17.15 -16.14 29.73
CA HIS A 543 17.26 -15.07 28.74
C HIS A 543 16.47 -13.84 29.19
N TYR A 544 15.21 -14.04 29.58
CA TYR A 544 14.35 -13.00 30.14
C TYR A 544 13.15 -13.57 30.91
N SER A 545 12.64 -12.79 31.89
CA SER A 545 11.25 -12.85 32.36
C SER A 545 10.44 -11.80 31.60
N PHE A 546 9.26 -12.18 31.11
CA PHE A 546 8.42 -11.30 30.28
C PHE A 546 7.90 -10.10 31.07
N ARG A 547 7.47 -10.29 32.33
CA ARG A 547 7.12 -9.15 33.23
C ARG A 547 8.29 -8.19 33.41
N GLN A 548 9.48 -8.71 33.71
CA GLN A 548 10.64 -7.88 34.00
C GLN A 548 11.11 -7.09 32.78
N ALA A 549 11.21 -7.76 31.62
CA ALA A 549 11.81 -7.16 30.43
C ALA A 549 10.88 -6.18 29.69
N PHE A 550 9.56 -6.41 29.74
CA PHE A 550 8.57 -5.50 29.14
C PHE A 550 7.94 -4.53 30.17
N GLY A 551 8.22 -4.69 31.46
CA GLY A 551 7.79 -3.78 32.52
C GLY A 551 6.29 -3.84 32.84
N ILE A 552 5.62 -4.97 32.58
CA ILE A 552 4.16 -5.09 32.69
C ILE A 552 3.68 -5.79 33.97
N THR A 553 2.65 -5.21 34.59
CA THR A 553 1.94 -5.77 35.75
C THR A 553 0.64 -6.47 35.37
N ASN A 554 -0.10 -5.93 34.38
CA ASN A 554 -1.31 -6.55 33.84
C ASN A 554 -0.96 -7.56 32.73
N PHE A 555 -1.31 -8.82 32.93
CA PHE A 555 -1.10 -9.92 31.97
C PHE A 555 -2.39 -10.36 31.24
N SER A 556 -3.52 -9.67 31.45
CA SER A 556 -4.72 -9.92 30.67
C SER A 556 -4.48 -9.68 29.16
N PRO A 557 -5.28 -10.25 28.25
CA PRO A 557 -5.22 -9.93 26.83
C PRO A 557 -5.24 -8.42 26.54
N ALA A 558 -6.03 -7.65 27.29
CA ALA A 558 -6.02 -6.17 27.24
C ALA A 558 -4.69 -5.53 27.68
N GLY A 559 -3.99 -6.11 28.65
CA GLY A 559 -2.65 -5.69 29.09
C GLY A 559 -1.56 -5.99 28.07
N ILE A 560 -1.60 -7.18 27.44
CA ILE A 560 -0.67 -7.57 26.38
C ILE A 560 -0.90 -6.75 25.10
N ASP A 561 -2.16 -6.46 24.73
CA ASP A 561 -2.52 -5.53 23.66
C ASP A 561 -1.97 -4.11 23.91
N GLN A 562 -2.12 -3.59 25.13
CA GLN A 562 -1.51 -2.31 25.51
C GLN A 562 0.03 -2.36 25.47
N LEU A 563 0.65 -3.51 25.73
CA LEU A 563 2.08 -3.71 25.49
C LEU A 563 2.45 -3.65 24.01
N VAL A 564 1.67 -4.24 23.09
CA VAL A 564 1.93 -4.12 21.64
C VAL A 564 1.96 -2.65 21.21
N PHE A 565 0.99 -1.84 21.67
CA PHE A 565 1.06 -0.39 21.46
C PHE A 565 2.33 0.22 22.06
N ASN A 566 2.71 -0.12 23.29
CA ASN A 566 3.91 0.43 23.94
C ASN A 566 5.20 0.07 23.18
N ILE A 567 5.29 -1.14 22.63
CA ILE A 567 6.36 -1.58 21.73
C ILE A 567 6.35 -0.72 20.45
N SER A 568 5.18 -0.46 19.84
CA SER A 568 5.07 0.39 18.65
C SER A 568 5.41 1.87 18.88
N ARG A 569 5.28 2.37 20.13
CA ARG A 569 5.72 3.73 20.52
C ARG A 569 7.21 3.81 20.86
N ASN A 570 7.91 2.69 21.03
CA ASN A 570 9.25 2.67 21.63
C ASN A 570 10.19 1.68 20.91
N ARG A 571 11.05 2.21 20.05
CA ARG A 571 12.07 1.43 19.32
C ARG A 571 12.99 0.61 20.23
N ASN A 572 13.22 0.98 21.48
CA ASN A 572 14.04 0.19 22.40
C ASN A 572 13.26 -1.05 22.90
N LEU A 573 11.96 -0.93 23.15
CA LEU A 573 11.10 -2.09 23.40
C LEU A 573 10.96 -2.96 22.14
N GLY A 574 10.83 -2.35 20.95
CA GLY A 574 10.85 -3.09 19.67
C GLY A 574 12.14 -3.87 19.43
N ARG A 575 13.31 -3.26 19.71
CA ARG A 575 14.61 -3.95 19.64
C ARG A 575 14.76 -5.03 20.71
N THR A 576 14.16 -4.84 21.88
CA THR A 576 14.12 -5.84 22.96
C THR A 576 13.28 -7.05 22.55
N LEU A 577 12.08 -6.82 21.97
CA LEU A 577 11.25 -7.86 21.35
C LEU A 577 12.04 -8.63 20.27
N PHE A 578 12.65 -7.93 19.31
CA PHE A 578 13.45 -8.56 18.25
C PHE A 578 14.54 -9.48 18.82
N ARG A 579 15.31 -8.99 19.80
CA ARG A 579 16.38 -9.76 20.46
C ARG A 579 15.88 -11.05 21.09
N PHE A 580 14.76 -10.99 21.82
CA PHE A 580 14.15 -12.19 22.39
C PHE A 580 13.63 -13.12 21.29
N ARG A 581 12.94 -12.58 20.28
CA ARG A 581 12.34 -13.34 19.18
C ARG A 581 13.36 -14.13 18.36
N VAL A 582 14.53 -13.56 18.08
CA VAL A 582 15.67 -14.25 17.44
C VAL A 582 16.59 -14.96 18.45
N LYS A 583 16.21 -14.97 19.73
CA LYS A 583 16.87 -15.69 20.84
C LYS A 583 18.34 -15.26 21.03
N ASP A 584 18.64 -13.98 20.76
CA ASP A 584 19.98 -13.40 20.63
C ASP A 584 20.93 -14.24 19.73
N GLY A 585 20.39 -14.92 18.70
CA GLY A 585 21.17 -15.72 17.74
C GLY A 585 22.12 -14.84 16.92
N ASP A 586 23.41 -15.17 16.95
CA ASP A 586 24.48 -14.28 16.45
C ASP A 586 24.27 -13.80 15.00
N PRO A 587 23.86 -14.62 14.01
CA PRO A 587 23.72 -14.13 12.63
C PRO A 587 22.56 -13.13 12.48
N ARG A 588 21.41 -13.39 13.14
CA ARG A 588 20.29 -12.42 13.16
C ARG A 588 20.66 -11.16 13.95
N MET A 589 21.49 -11.29 15.00
CA MET A 589 22.02 -10.14 15.75
C MET A 589 23.06 -9.32 14.97
N GLN A 590 23.81 -9.94 14.07
CA GLN A 590 24.75 -9.27 13.15
C GLN A 590 24.02 -8.52 12.02
N THR A 591 23.00 -9.15 11.41
CA THR A 591 22.11 -8.49 10.43
C THR A 591 21.29 -7.37 11.08
N GLY A 592 20.84 -7.59 12.32
CA GLY A 592 20.05 -6.65 13.09
C GLY A 592 18.61 -6.53 12.60
N CYS A 593 17.96 -5.43 12.99
CA CYS A 593 16.56 -5.12 12.66
C CYS A 593 16.41 -3.61 12.47
N ASP A 594 15.91 -3.19 11.32
CA ASP A 594 15.65 -1.79 10.97
C ASP A 594 14.20 -1.36 11.31
N ASP A 595 13.77 -0.18 10.87
CA ASP A 595 12.41 0.32 11.13
C ASP A 595 11.31 -0.52 10.45
N ASP A 596 11.57 -1.12 9.28
CA ASP A 596 10.58 -1.93 8.56
C ASP A 596 10.51 -3.36 9.12
N CYS A 597 11.64 -3.93 9.53
CA CYS A 597 11.70 -5.11 10.38
C CYS A 597 10.89 -4.88 11.67
N LEU A 598 11.15 -3.79 12.43
CA LEU A 598 10.43 -3.47 13.66
C LEU A 598 8.91 -3.29 13.46
N ARG A 599 8.47 -2.87 12.27
CA ARG A 599 7.04 -2.76 11.91
C ARG A 599 6.42 -4.13 11.63
N SER A 600 7.07 -4.97 10.82
CA SER A 600 6.62 -6.36 10.56
C SER A 600 6.55 -7.17 11.87
N GLN A 601 7.57 -7.01 12.71
CA GLN A 601 7.67 -7.57 14.05
C GLN A 601 6.44 -7.21 14.92
N VAL A 602 6.03 -5.94 14.94
CA VAL A 602 4.84 -5.49 15.70
C VAL A 602 3.53 -5.96 15.07
N CYS A 603 3.41 -6.02 13.74
CA CYS A 603 2.17 -6.48 13.10
C CYS A 603 1.92 -7.97 13.23
N SER A 604 2.95 -8.81 13.20
CA SER A 604 2.80 -10.26 13.44
C SER A 604 2.24 -10.59 14.83
N LEU A 605 2.40 -9.70 15.83
CA LEU A 605 1.76 -9.87 17.14
C LEU A 605 0.24 -9.66 17.13
N VAL A 606 -0.35 -9.14 16.04
CA VAL A 606 -1.77 -8.69 15.99
C VAL A 606 -2.52 -9.07 14.70
N LEU A 607 -1.95 -9.92 13.88
CA LEU A 607 -2.66 -10.59 12.79
C LEU A 607 -3.26 -11.90 13.34
N ASN A 608 -4.50 -12.22 12.97
CA ASN A 608 -5.17 -13.49 13.34
C ASN A 608 -5.87 -14.15 12.13
N GLU A 609 -5.69 -13.55 10.95
CA GLU A 609 -6.19 -13.98 9.68
C GLU A 609 -5.34 -13.27 8.63
N HIS A 610 -4.75 -14.01 7.68
CA HIS A 610 -3.92 -13.42 6.66
C HIS A 610 -4.67 -12.29 5.91
N ALA A 611 -3.97 -11.18 5.70
CA ALA A 611 -4.48 -9.92 5.15
C ALA A 611 -5.52 -9.10 5.98
N ASP A 612 -5.98 -9.53 7.17
CA ASP A 612 -6.80 -8.66 8.05
C ASP A 612 -5.93 -7.63 8.81
N ASN A 613 -5.41 -6.66 8.05
CA ASN A 613 -4.51 -5.62 8.54
C ASN A 613 -5.19 -4.58 9.45
N ARG A 614 -6.47 -4.74 9.83
CA ARG A 614 -7.22 -3.77 10.67
C ARG A 614 -6.45 -3.37 11.92
N ARG A 615 -5.93 -4.35 12.68
CA ARG A 615 -5.22 -4.08 13.94
C ARG A 615 -3.77 -3.67 13.74
N CYS A 616 -3.07 -4.29 12.79
CA CYS A 616 -1.72 -3.89 12.33
C CYS A 616 -1.66 -2.37 12.03
N ASN A 617 -2.60 -1.87 11.23
CA ASN A 617 -2.71 -0.45 10.89
C ASN A 617 -2.95 0.46 12.11
N GLN A 618 -3.74 0.00 13.09
CA GLN A 618 -3.99 0.75 14.33
C GLN A 618 -2.72 0.83 15.19
N VAL A 619 -2.00 -0.27 15.42
CA VAL A 619 -0.78 -0.26 16.25
C VAL A 619 0.39 0.47 15.58
N LEU A 620 0.55 0.37 14.25
CA LEU A 620 1.62 1.06 13.53
C LEU A 620 1.42 2.57 13.35
N SER A 621 0.19 3.07 13.52
CA SER A 621 -0.13 4.51 13.40
C SER A 621 0.79 5.43 14.23
N VAL A 622 1.40 4.90 15.30
CA VAL A 622 2.27 5.65 16.21
C VAL A 622 3.73 5.75 15.73
N PHE A 623 4.24 4.78 14.96
CA PHE A 623 5.65 4.77 14.48
C PHE A 623 5.99 6.02 13.65
N VAL A 624 5.00 6.59 12.96
CA VAL A 624 5.14 7.76 12.09
C VAL A 624 5.62 9.00 12.84
N LEU A 625 5.21 9.18 14.10
CA LEU A 625 5.47 10.40 14.87
C LEU A 625 6.95 10.62 15.23
N GLN A 626 7.78 9.57 15.23
CA GLN A 626 9.20 9.68 15.63
C GLN A 626 10.19 9.78 14.46
N GLN A 627 9.78 9.55 13.20
CA GLN A 627 10.73 9.56 12.07
C GLN A 627 11.29 10.96 11.77
N LEU A 628 10.62 12.03 12.23
CA LEU A 628 11.06 13.43 12.09
C LEU A 628 12.44 13.73 12.69
N GLN A 629 12.92 12.95 13.68
CA GLN A 629 14.23 13.16 14.30
C GLN A 629 15.38 12.45 13.57
N LEU A 630 15.13 11.32 12.90
CA LEU A 630 16.20 10.51 12.29
C LEU A 630 16.78 11.14 11.00
N ILE A 631 15.97 11.96 10.31
CA ILE A 631 16.34 12.71 9.10
C ILE A 631 17.56 13.63 9.33
N HIS A 632 17.80 14.04 10.58
CA HIS A 632 18.96 14.86 10.94
C HIS A 632 20.30 14.10 10.93
N TRP A 633 20.28 12.77 11.10
CA TRP A 633 21.48 11.94 11.24
C TRP A 633 21.99 11.36 9.92
N MET A 634 21.08 10.86 9.07
CA MET A 634 21.44 10.18 7.81
C MET A 634 22.20 11.08 6.81
N LYS A 635 22.02 12.41 6.90
CA LYS A 635 22.78 13.40 6.12
C LYS A 635 24.30 13.33 6.32
N LYS A 636 24.79 12.67 7.38
CA LYS A 636 26.22 12.60 7.73
C LYS A 636 26.94 11.34 7.27
N SER A 637 26.22 10.29 6.88
CA SER A 637 26.82 9.01 6.44
C SER A 637 26.97 8.89 4.92
N GLN A 638 26.02 9.44 4.15
CA GLN A 638 26.04 9.40 2.66
C GLN A 638 27.33 9.97 2.04
N GLN A 639 28.01 10.91 2.72
CA GLN A 639 29.19 11.60 2.21
C GLN A 639 30.42 10.69 2.00
N ARG A 640 30.48 9.49 2.60
CA ARG A 640 31.65 8.58 2.51
C ARG A 640 31.53 7.46 1.47
N MET A 641 30.34 7.21 0.91
CA MET A 641 30.14 6.14 -0.09
C MET A 641 30.32 6.60 -1.54
N GLY A 642 30.28 7.92 -1.79
CA GLY A 642 30.31 8.47 -3.16
C GLY A 642 31.63 8.23 -3.91
N GLU A 643 32.75 8.10 -3.22
CA GLU A 643 34.08 8.08 -3.83
C GLU A 643 34.43 6.74 -4.50
N SER A 644 33.90 5.62 -3.99
CA SER A 644 34.15 4.29 -4.57
C SER A 644 33.45 4.09 -5.92
N LEU A 645 32.24 4.65 -6.10
CA LEU A 645 31.42 4.42 -7.29
C LEU A 645 31.96 5.15 -8.54
N VAL A 646 32.74 6.22 -8.33
CA VAL A 646 33.36 7.02 -9.40
C VAL A 646 34.50 6.26 -10.10
N ALA A 647 35.10 5.26 -9.45
CA ALA A 647 36.15 4.43 -10.04
C ALA A 647 35.60 3.50 -11.14
N ASP A 648 34.54 2.74 -10.85
CA ASP A 648 33.93 1.79 -11.79
C ASP A 648 33.38 2.46 -13.06
N ILE A 649 32.84 3.67 -12.92
CA ILE A 649 32.26 4.44 -14.03
C ILE A 649 33.31 4.75 -15.12
N LYS A 650 34.60 4.96 -14.74
CA LYS A 650 35.68 5.21 -15.70
C LYS A 650 36.04 3.98 -16.55
N ASN A 651 35.94 2.77 -15.98
CA ASN A 651 36.22 1.52 -16.70
C ASN A 651 35.13 1.19 -17.74
N PHE A 652 33.88 1.58 -17.49
CA PHE A 652 32.79 1.37 -18.45
C PHE A 652 33.01 2.17 -19.74
N THR A 653 33.43 3.44 -19.62
CA THR A 653 33.67 4.35 -20.77
C THR A 653 34.80 3.93 -21.72
N ALA A 654 35.65 2.97 -21.33
CA ALA A 654 36.77 2.50 -22.15
C ALA A 654 36.56 1.12 -22.79
N SER A 655 35.52 0.37 -22.37
CA SER A 655 35.40 -1.07 -22.68
C SER A 655 34.03 -1.51 -23.23
N GLY A 656 32.98 -0.71 -23.06
CA GLY A 656 31.63 -1.05 -23.55
C GLY A 656 30.98 -2.23 -22.82
N HIS A 657 31.43 -2.60 -21.62
CA HIS A 657 30.86 -3.69 -20.81
C HIS A 657 30.33 -3.18 -19.46
N LEU A 658 29.00 -3.22 -19.30
CA LEU A 658 28.32 -2.91 -18.04
C LEU A 658 28.64 -3.97 -16.97
N SER A 659 29.00 -3.53 -15.75
CA SER A 659 29.17 -4.43 -14.61
C SER A 659 27.82 -5.05 -14.16
N PRO A 660 27.83 -6.22 -13.49
CA PRO A 660 26.60 -6.95 -13.16
C PRO A 660 25.60 -6.15 -12.30
N LEU A 661 26.10 -5.34 -11.37
CA LEU A 661 25.34 -4.51 -10.43
C LEU A 661 24.32 -3.57 -11.11
N PHE A 662 24.57 -3.12 -12.34
CA PHE A 662 23.71 -2.18 -13.05
C PHE A 662 22.58 -2.85 -13.86
N LYS A 663 22.64 -4.18 -14.06
CA LYS A 663 21.69 -4.91 -14.94
C LYS A 663 20.45 -5.46 -14.24
N SER A 664 20.37 -5.51 -12.91
CA SER A 664 19.17 -5.98 -12.19
C SER A 664 17.98 -5.02 -12.42
N TRP A 665 18.22 -3.70 -12.27
CA TRP A 665 17.25 -2.62 -12.18
C TRP A 665 16.41 -2.27 -13.48
N THR A 666 16.19 -3.18 -14.47
CA THR A 666 15.92 -2.74 -15.89
C THR A 666 14.86 -3.33 -16.90
N GLN A 667 13.66 -3.93 -16.60
CA GLN A 667 12.38 -4.06 -17.42
C GLN A 667 11.13 -4.75 -16.72
N LYS A 668 10.11 -4.05 -16.16
CA LYS A 668 8.73 -4.62 -15.86
C LYS A 668 7.65 -3.50 -15.69
N PRO A 669 6.37 -3.63 -16.12
CA PRO A 669 5.53 -2.47 -16.51
C PRO A 669 4.42 -1.96 -15.55
N PHE A 670 3.63 -0.97 -16.00
CA PHE A 670 2.57 -0.24 -15.28
C PHE A 670 1.50 0.30 -16.25
N VAL A 671 0.24 0.46 -15.83
CA VAL A 671 -0.89 0.96 -16.66
C VAL A 671 -1.81 1.87 -15.82
N PRO A 672 -2.21 3.08 -16.28
CA PRO A 672 -2.95 4.06 -15.46
C PRO A 672 -4.48 3.97 -15.58
N GLY A 673 -5.18 4.59 -14.61
CA GLY A 673 -6.64 4.78 -14.62
C GLY A 673 -7.31 4.93 -13.24
N GLN A 674 -6.63 4.55 -12.14
CA GLN A 674 -7.19 4.55 -10.78
C GLN A 674 -6.20 4.99 -9.67
N LEU A 675 -5.59 6.18 -9.80
CA LEU A 675 -4.77 6.84 -8.75
C LEU A 675 -5.24 8.28 -8.42
N ASN A 676 -6.24 8.42 -7.55
CA ASN A 676 -6.51 9.62 -6.74
C ASN A 676 -6.14 9.31 -5.28
N THR A 677 -5.08 8.49 -5.16
CA THR A 677 -4.36 8.10 -3.96
C THR A 677 -3.49 9.30 -3.60
N ASP A 678 -3.84 10.04 -2.56
CA ASP A 678 -3.32 9.78 -1.22
C ASP A 678 -1.77 9.82 -1.16
N ILE A 679 -1.25 11.01 -0.87
CA ILE A 679 0.12 11.22 -0.33
C ILE A 679 0.22 10.74 1.14
N SER A 680 -0.72 9.87 1.56
CA SER A 680 -0.64 9.01 2.75
C SER A 680 -0.43 7.53 2.41
N ASP A 681 -0.76 7.07 1.19
CA ASP A 681 -0.54 5.69 0.71
C ASP A 681 0.90 5.45 0.21
N PHE A 682 1.72 6.51 0.10
CA PHE A 682 3.14 6.39 -0.24
C PHE A 682 3.94 5.75 0.91
N THR A 683 3.98 4.42 0.93
CA THR A 683 5.01 3.67 1.65
C THR A 683 6.40 4.11 1.15
N PRO A 684 7.47 4.04 1.99
CA PRO A 684 8.83 4.33 1.56
C PRO A 684 9.27 3.51 0.33
N LYS A 685 8.77 2.27 0.19
CA LYS A 685 9.03 1.39 -0.94
C LYS A 685 8.41 1.90 -2.25
N THR A 686 7.18 2.43 -2.22
CA THR A 686 6.55 3.07 -3.38
C THR A 686 7.29 4.34 -3.82
N ALA A 687 7.66 5.23 -2.88
CA ALA A 687 8.43 6.43 -3.19
C ALA A 687 9.78 6.06 -3.83
N PHE A 688 10.52 5.14 -3.20
CA PHE A 688 11.80 4.66 -3.70
C PHE A 688 11.72 4.08 -5.12
N LEU A 689 10.76 3.18 -5.40
CA LEU A 689 10.60 2.57 -6.72
C LEU A 689 10.19 3.57 -7.80
N THR A 690 9.30 4.50 -7.48
CA THR A 690 8.88 5.60 -8.37
C THR A 690 10.05 6.51 -8.71
N CYS A 691 10.81 6.94 -7.70
CA CYS A 691 11.96 7.84 -7.85
C CYS A 691 13.16 7.21 -8.56
N LEU A 692 13.51 5.97 -8.22
CA LEU A 692 14.46 5.13 -8.97
C LEU A 692 14.05 5.06 -10.44
N GLY A 693 12.77 4.74 -10.66
CA GLY A 693 12.19 4.61 -11.98
C GLY A 693 12.45 5.88 -12.78
N CYS A 694 11.93 7.01 -12.29
CA CYS A 694 12.13 8.30 -12.92
C CYS A 694 13.59 8.54 -13.34
N ARG A 695 14.52 8.44 -12.38
CA ARG A 695 15.94 8.75 -12.58
C ARG A 695 16.61 7.85 -13.62
N THR A 696 16.10 6.63 -13.80
CA THR A 696 16.59 5.63 -14.76
C THR A 696 16.12 5.93 -16.19
N TYR A 697 14.82 6.13 -16.43
CA TYR A 697 14.29 6.31 -17.79
C TYR A 697 14.47 7.73 -18.31
N ILE A 698 14.19 8.76 -17.51
CA ILE A 698 14.59 10.14 -17.86
C ILE A 698 16.11 10.21 -18.05
N GLY A 699 16.86 9.42 -17.27
CA GLY A 699 18.32 9.28 -17.43
C GLY A 699 18.72 8.74 -18.80
N SER A 700 17.97 7.79 -19.38
CA SER A 700 18.20 7.35 -20.76
C SER A 700 17.78 8.41 -21.75
N VAL A 701 16.52 8.86 -21.70
CA VAL A 701 15.96 9.85 -22.62
C VAL A 701 16.83 11.11 -22.73
N ILE A 702 17.37 11.61 -21.61
CA ILE A 702 18.30 12.74 -21.60
C ILE A 702 19.65 12.42 -22.27
N ARG A 703 20.22 11.22 -22.05
CA ARG A 703 21.43 10.77 -22.76
C ARG A 703 21.18 10.60 -24.25
N ASP A 704 20.09 9.95 -24.61
CA ASP A 704 19.75 9.58 -25.99
C ASP A 704 19.51 10.85 -26.84
N ILE A 705 18.80 11.84 -26.29
CA ILE A 705 18.65 13.19 -26.89
C ILE A 705 20.00 13.92 -27.01
N ARG A 706 20.85 13.86 -25.99
CA ARG A 706 22.19 14.51 -26.00
C ARG A 706 23.21 13.78 -26.88
N ALA A 707 22.98 12.50 -27.19
CA ALA A 707 23.73 11.70 -28.15
C ALA A 707 23.24 11.88 -29.61
N GLY A 708 22.22 12.72 -29.84
CA GLY A 708 21.72 13.05 -31.18
C GLY A 708 20.57 12.19 -31.70
N ALA A 709 19.85 11.45 -30.83
CA ALA A 709 18.64 10.74 -31.23
C ALA A 709 17.61 11.70 -31.86
N SER A 710 16.99 11.30 -32.97
CA SER A 710 16.02 12.15 -33.67
C SER A 710 14.66 12.20 -32.96
N GLN A 711 13.94 13.32 -33.09
CA GLN A 711 12.60 13.46 -32.51
C GLN A 711 11.65 12.37 -33.00
N GLN A 712 11.70 12.00 -34.29
CA GLN A 712 10.86 10.92 -34.83
C GLN A 712 11.16 9.55 -34.21
N HIS A 713 12.43 9.25 -33.91
CA HIS A 713 12.78 8.02 -33.20
C HIS A 713 12.17 8.01 -31.79
N MET A 714 12.28 9.12 -31.06
CA MET A 714 11.70 9.25 -29.71
C MET A 714 10.17 9.22 -29.73
N ILE A 715 9.51 9.85 -30.70
CA ILE A 715 8.05 9.77 -30.90
C ILE A 715 7.63 8.32 -31.11
N ASN A 716 8.29 7.60 -32.02
CA ASN A 716 7.97 6.20 -32.32
C ASN A 716 8.14 5.30 -31.09
N ALA A 717 9.27 5.43 -30.38
CA ALA A 717 9.57 4.65 -29.19
C ALA A 717 8.59 4.92 -28.03
N MET A 718 8.32 6.19 -27.73
CA MET A 718 7.40 6.58 -26.66
C MET A 718 5.95 6.27 -27.01
N SER A 719 5.53 6.38 -28.27
CA SER A 719 4.16 6.04 -28.69
C SER A 719 3.91 4.53 -28.64
N ALA A 720 4.90 3.72 -29.01
CA ALA A 720 4.85 2.27 -28.83
C ALA A 720 4.75 1.89 -27.33
N LEU A 721 5.52 2.56 -26.47
CA LEU A 721 5.46 2.40 -25.03
C LEU A 721 4.08 2.82 -24.47
N CYS A 722 3.51 3.94 -24.91
CA CYS A 722 2.17 4.38 -24.52
C CYS A 722 1.08 3.37 -24.90
N MET A 723 1.12 2.80 -26.11
CA MET A 723 0.16 1.76 -26.53
C MET A 723 0.33 0.43 -25.76
N LEU A 724 1.55 0.12 -25.31
CA LEU A 724 1.81 -1.04 -24.44
C LEU A 724 1.34 -0.80 -22.99
N LEU A 725 1.34 0.45 -22.53
CA LEU A 725 1.14 0.85 -21.14
C LEU A 725 -0.16 1.63 -20.87
N SER A 726 -1.11 1.65 -21.81
CA SER A 726 -2.41 2.30 -21.62
C SER A 726 -3.52 1.57 -22.39
N PRO A 727 -4.79 1.71 -21.99
CA PRO A 727 -5.92 1.21 -22.77
C PRO A 727 -6.23 2.08 -24.00
N PHE A 728 -5.50 3.20 -24.19
CA PHE A 728 -5.81 4.23 -25.17
C PHE A 728 -5.57 3.77 -26.61
N GLU A 729 -6.32 4.34 -27.54
CA GLU A 729 -6.12 4.08 -28.96
C GLU A 729 -4.79 4.64 -29.49
N LYS A 730 -4.27 4.03 -30.56
CA LYS A 730 -3.03 4.44 -31.25
C LYS A 730 -2.96 5.94 -31.56
N MET A 731 -4.09 6.54 -31.96
CA MET A 731 -4.18 7.98 -32.27
C MET A 731 -3.92 8.86 -31.04
N VAL A 732 -4.47 8.47 -29.88
CA VAL A 732 -4.31 9.18 -28.60
C VAL A 732 -2.83 9.24 -28.23
N CYS A 733 -2.19 8.07 -28.14
CA CYS A 733 -0.77 7.94 -27.81
C CYS A 733 0.14 8.69 -28.79
N LEU A 734 -0.08 8.52 -30.10
CA LEU A 734 0.78 9.13 -31.12
C LEU A 734 0.72 10.65 -31.08
N ASN A 735 -0.47 11.23 -31.05
CA ASN A 735 -0.64 12.68 -31.18
C ASN A 735 -0.21 13.42 -29.90
N MET A 736 -0.54 12.89 -28.71
CA MET A 736 -0.09 13.43 -27.42
C MET A 736 1.44 13.56 -27.34
N ILE A 737 2.15 12.50 -27.74
CA ILE A 737 3.60 12.43 -27.67
C ILE A 737 4.24 13.29 -28.75
N THR A 738 3.67 13.30 -29.97
CA THR A 738 4.13 14.17 -31.07
C THR A 738 4.06 15.64 -30.68
N ALA A 739 2.95 16.10 -30.09
CA ALA A 739 2.76 17.50 -29.70
C ALA A 739 3.80 17.98 -28.67
N ASN A 740 4.12 17.15 -27.67
CA ASN A 740 5.01 17.54 -26.56
C ASN A 740 6.51 17.39 -26.87
N MET A 741 6.88 16.60 -27.87
CA MET A 741 8.27 16.19 -28.11
C MET A 741 9.22 17.37 -28.34
N GLU A 742 8.80 18.37 -29.11
CA GLU A 742 9.68 19.46 -29.54
C GLU A 742 10.13 20.34 -28.36
N ALA A 743 9.17 20.70 -27.49
CA ALA A 743 9.41 21.51 -26.30
C ALA A 743 10.28 20.75 -25.29
N PHE A 744 10.02 19.46 -25.08
CA PHE A 744 10.83 18.61 -24.21
C PHE A 744 12.28 18.49 -24.71
N PHE A 745 12.48 18.23 -26.01
CA PHE A 745 13.81 18.24 -26.64
C PHE A 745 14.54 19.57 -26.41
N PHE A 746 13.85 20.70 -26.62
CA PHE A 746 14.44 22.02 -26.47
C PHE A 746 14.97 22.26 -25.05
N VAL A 747 14.20 21.90 -24.01
CA VAL A 747 14.64 22.06 -22.61
C VAL A 747 15.88 21.21 -22.32
N ILE A 748 15.86 19.93 -22.71
CA ILE A 748 16.96 18.98 -22.43
C ILE A 748 18.27 19.35 -23.16
N GLN A 749 18.18 19.93 -24.37
CA GLN A 749 19.31 20.41 -25.15
C GLN A 749 19.87 21.75 -24.63
N ASN A 750 19.00 22.69 -24.26
CA ASN A 750 19.42 24.05 -23.87
C ASN A 750 19.67 24.23 -22.35
N ARG A 751 19.54 23.16 -21.55
CA ARG A 751 19.89 23.13 -20.12
C ARG A 751 20.68 21.86 -19.76
N PRO A 752 22.02 21.86 -19.93
CA PRO A 752 22.86 20.69 -19.60
C PRO A 752 22.78 20.30 -18.10
N LEU A 753 22.54 21.27 -17.21
CA LEU A 753 22.38 21.07 -15.76
C LEU A 753 21.11 20.30 -15.37
N ILE A 754 20.10 20.22 -16.24
CA ILE A 754 18.94 19.35 -16.02
C ILE A 754 19.38 17.92 -16.33
N GLY A 755 19.77 17.20 -15.28
CA GLY A 755 19.91 15.75 -15.26
C GLY A 755 18.60 15.08 -14.86
N SER A 756 18.59 13.74 -14.83
CA SER A 756 17.39 13.01 -14.41
C SER A 756 17.05 13.21 -12.94
N LYS A 757 18.04 13.42 -12.05
CA LYS A 757 17.76 13.83 -10.66
C LYS A 757 16.91 15.11 -10.63
N GLN A 758 17.38 16.18 -11.27
CA GLN A 758 16.70 17.48 -11.32
C GLN A 758 15.28 17.37 -11.87
N PHE A 759 15.09 16.63 -12.97
CA PHE A 759 13.76 16.40 -13.55
C PHE A 759 12.82 15.73 -12.52
N CYS A 760 13.29 14.63 -11.91
CA CYS A 760 12.48 13.77 -11.05
C CYS A 760 12.11 14.42 -9.72
N ASP A 761 13.05 15.14 -9.11
CA ASP A 761 12.81 15.81 -7.83
C ASP A 761 11.78 16.92 -7.98
N LEU A 762 11.74 17.58 -9.14
CA LEU A 762 10.72 18.57 -9.49
C LEU A 762 9.39 17.91 -9.85
N ALA A 763 9.40 16.90 -10.73
CA ALA A 763 8.17 16.23 -11.20
C ALA A 763 7.42 15.48 -10.08
N LEU A 764 8.12 15.04 -9.03
CA LEU A 764 7.58 14.35 -7.86
C LEU A 764 7.63 15.18 -6.56
N GLN A 765 7.70 16.52 -6.67
CA GLN A 765 7.61 17.46 -5.54
C GLN A 765 8.46 17.16 -4.29
N GLY A 766 9.61 16.51 -4.48
CA GLY A 766 10.52 16.16 -3.39
C GLY A 766 10.32 14.79 -2.74
N GLU A 767 9.48 13.90 -3.30
CA GLU A 767 9.36 12.49 -2.85
C GLU A 767 10.69 11.71 -2.93
N CYS A 768 11.63 12.15 -3.78
CA CYS A 768 12.87 11.44 -4.11
C CYS A 768 14.10 11.94 -3.34
N ASP A 769 14.36 13.23 -3.50
CA ASP A 769 15.28 14.06 -2.74
C ASP A 769 14.59 15.43 -2.66
N PRO A 770 14.87 16.26 -1.63
CA PRO A 770 14.35 17.62 -1.57
C PRO A 770 14.60 18.38 -2.87
N VAL A 771 13.55 19.02 -3.41
CA VAL A 771 13.56 19.72 -4.72
C VAL A 771 14.82 20.57 -4.86
N ASP A 772 15.58 20.30 -5.93
CA ASP A 772 16.95 20.80 -6.10
C ASP A 772 17.02 22.33 -5.87
N PRO A 773 17.95 22.83 -5.03
CA PRO A 773 18.13 24.27 -4.78
C PRO A 773 18.31 25.15 -6.01
N MET A 774 18.63 24.58 -7.19
CA MET A 774 18.60 25.33 -8.45
C MET A 774 17.20 25.83 -8.85
N PHE A 775 16.11 25.18 -8.40
CA PHE A 775 14.74 25.60 -8.66
C PHE A 775 14.19 26.58 -7.62
N ASN A 776 14.62 26.45 -6.36
CA ASN A 776 14.25 27.39 -5.30
C ASN A 776 14.63 28.83 -5.71
N PHE A 777 13.75 29.79 -5.41
CA PHE A 777 14.02 31.22 -5.53
C PHE A 777 13.45 31.95 -4.32
N THR A 778 13.80 33.23 -4.16
CA THR A 778 13.28 34.09 -3.09
C THR A 778 13.01 35.46 -3.68
N ILE A 779 11.78 35.95 -3.51
CA ILE A 779 11.38 37.30 -3.89
C ILE A 779 11.58 38.27 -2.71
N ASN A 780 11.80 39.54 -3.04
CA ASN A 780 11.97 40.61 -2.06
C ASN A 780 10.60 41.08 -1.55
N VAL A 781 10.11 40.41 -0.49
CA VAL A 781 8.88 40.79 0.21
C VAL A 781 9.21 41.89 1.21
N SER A 782 8.52 43.03 1.09
CA SER A 782 8.66 44.17 2.01
C SER A 782 8.33 43.77 3.46
N PRO A 783 8.98 44.38 4.47
CA PRO A 783 8.71 44.05 5.88
C PRO A 783 7.24 44.24 6.27
N HIS A 784 6.77 43.42 7.22
CA HIS A 784 5.45 43.52 7.86
C HIS A 784 5.62 43.71 9.37
N GLU A 785 4.61 44.29 10.01
CA GLU A 785 4.46 44.22 11.47
C GLU A 785 4.07 42.78 11.86
N PRO A 786 4.53 42.23 12.99
CA PRO A 786 4.06 40.93 13.47
C PRO A 786 2.53 40.88 13.60
N ILE A 787 1.91 39.79 13.17
CA ILE A 787 0.46 39.59 13.31
C ILE A 787 0.11 39.43 14.80
N THR A 788 -0.43 40.48 15.39
CA THR A 788 -0.86 40.54 16.80
C THR A 788 -2.30 40.07 17.02
N ALA A 789 -3.12 40.04 15.96
CA ALA A 789 -4.49 39.52 15.97
C ALA A 789 -4.91 39.05 14.56
N PRO A 790 -5.78 38.02 14.44
CA PRO A 790 -6.35 37.61 13.16
C PRO A 790 -7.30 38.67 12.58
N LYS A 791 -7.57 38.61 11.27
CA LYS A 791 -8.51 39.50 10.55
C LYS A 791 -9.97 39.18 10.92
N SER A 792 -10.37 39.55 12.13
CA SER A 792 -11.69 39.29 12.75
C SER A 792 -12.79 40.27 12.33
N VAL A 793 -12.69 40.81 11.11
CA VAL A 793 -13.61 41.84 10.61
C VAL A 793 -14.93 41.19 10.19
N LYS A 794 -15.89 41.14 11.11
CA LYS A 794 -17.24 40.67 10.84
C LYS A 794 -18.02 41.74 10.06
N ALA A 795 -17.94 41.70 8.74
CA ALA A 795 -18.74 42.54 7.86
C ALA A 795 -20.25 42.27 8.09
N PRO A 796 -21.09 43.31 8.33
CA PRO A 796 -22.54 43.14 8.38
C PRO A 796 -23.08 42.78 6.99
N ARG A 797 -24.05 41.86 6.93
CA ARG A 797 -24.83 41.63 5.70
C ARG A 797 -25.73 42.85 5.47
N THR A 798 -25.50 43.61 4.40
CA THR A 798 -26.25 44.83 4.08
C THR A 798 -26.93 44.74 2.72
N ALA A 799 -27.78 45.72 2.40
CA ALA A 799 -28.38 45.80 1.06
C ALA A 799 -27.38 46.22 -0.04
N ASP A 800 -26.21 46.75 0.32
CA ASP A 800 -25.19 47.24 -0.63
C ASP A 800 -24.00 46.28 -0.77
N GLU A 801 -24.30 45.00 -1.00
CA GLU A 801 -23.29 43.98 -1.34
C GLU A 801 -22.96 44.00 -2.84
N LEU A 802 -21.76 43.57 -3.19
CA LEU A 802 -21.28 43.31 -4.54
C LEU A 802 -21.61 41.85 -4.93
N HIS A 803 -22.32 41.65 -6.04
CA HIS A 803 -22.72 40.32 -6.52
C HIS A 803 -21.76 39.81 -7.60
N ILE A 804 -21.11 38.67 -7.38
CA ILE A 804 -20.11 38.12 -8.31
C ILE A 804 -20.50 36.71 -8.75
N ILE A 805 -20.60 36.51 -10.06
CA ILE A 805 -20.72 35.18 -10.66
C ILE A 805 -19.33 34.61 -10.95
N HIS A 806 -19.12 33.32 -10.67
CA HIS A 806 -17.88 32.61 -10.93
C HIS A 806 -18.15 31.39 -11.82
N ILE A 807 -17.41 31.34 -12.94
CA ILE A 807 -17.42 30.27 -13.94
C ILE A 807 -15.99 29.78 -14.12
N ALA A 808 -15.82 28.46 -14.18
CA ALA A 808 -14.54 27.76 -14.33
C ALA A 808 -14.71 26.53 -15.23
N ASP A 809 -13.60 25.86 -15.54
CA ASP A 809 -13.47 24.48 -16.04
C ASP A 809 -14.67 24.03 -16.92
N SER A 810 -14.90 24.76 -18.01
CA SER A 810 -16.07 24.53 -18.86
C SER A 810 -15.85 23.46 -19.90
N HIS A 811 -14.60 23.23 -20.35
CA HIS A 811 -14.18 22.14 -21.24
C HIS A 811 -15.20 21.85 -22.36
N CYS A 812 -15.45 22.84 -23.22
CA CYS A 812 -16.44 22.77 -24.29
C CYS A 812 -15.92 21.93 -25.47
N ASP A 813 -16.54 20.78 -25.71
CA ASP A 813 -16.03 19.76 -26.63
C ASP A 813 -16.68 19.85 -28.02
N GLU A 814 -15.93 20.37 -29.01
CA GLU A 814 -16.40 20.47 -30.41
C GLU A 814 -16.58 19.10 -31.09
N HIS A 815 -16.05 18.02 -30.50
CA HIS A 815 -16.17 16.63 -30.99
C HIS A 815 -17.26 15.82 -30.30
N TYR A 816 -17.96 16.38 -29.30
CA TYR A 816 -19.08 15.73 -28.61
C TYR A 816 -20.18 15.30 -29.60
N MET A 817 -20.82 14.16 -29.30
CA MET A 817 -21.94 13.62 -30.07
C MET A 817 -22.94 12.91 -29.15
N THR A 818 -24.16 13.42 -29.09
CA THR A 818 -25.30 12.74 -28.45
C THR A 818 -25.47 11.34 -29.05
N GLY A 819 -25.63 10.33 -28.21
CA GLY A 819 -25.68 8.92 -28.64
C GLY A 819 -24.33 8.23 -28.80
N ALA A 820 -23.21 8.93 -28.67
CA ALA A 820 -21.88 8.32 -28.67
C ALA A 820 -21.64 7.42 -27.45
N VAL A 821 -20.58 6.60 -27.50
CA VAL A 821 -20.13 5.76 -26.39
C VAL A 821 -19.68 6.62 -25.20
N ASN A 822 -20.40 6.55 -24.08
CA ASN A 822 -20.04 7.25 -22.84
C ASN A 822 -19.02 6.51 -21.96
N ASN A 823 -18.65 5.28 -22.31
CA ASN A 823 -17.73 4.42 -21.57
C ASN A 823 -16.59 3.86 -22.46
N CYS A 824 -16.02 4.73 -23.28
CA CYS A 824 -14.88 4.45 -24.16
C CYS A 824 -13.59 4.12 -23.39
N ARG A 825 -12.52 3.77 -24.13
CA ARG A 825 -11.18 3.51 -23.57
C ARG A 825 -10.26 4.73 -23.53
N ASN A 826 -10.67 5.84 -24.14
CA ASN A 826 -9.87 7.06 -24.29
C ASN A 826 -9.99 7.96 -23.04
N PRO A 827 -9.08 8.93 -22.81
CA PRO A 827 -9.10 9.78 -21.60
C PRO A 827 -10.37 10.62 -21.38
N VAL A 828 -11.12 10.89 -22.45
CA VAL A 828 -12.48 11.46 -22.44
C VAL A 828 -13.29 10.80 -23.56
N CYS A 829 -14.60 10.63 -23.32
CA CYS A 829 -15.52 9.88 -24.19
C CYS A 829 -16.66 10.79 -24.74
N CYS A 830 -17.74 10.16 -25.23
CA CYS A 830 -18.89 10.82 -25.86
C CYS A 830 -18.59 11.52 -27.19
N ARG A 831 -17.53 11.13 -27.91
CA ARG A 831 -17.08 11.78 -29.15
C ARG A 831 -17.55 11.08 -30.42
N ARG A 832 -17.54 11.82 -31.53
CA ARG A 832 -17.73 11.29 -32.90
C ARG A 832 -16.77 10.14 -33.23
N SER A 833 -15.55 10.17 -32.68
CA SER A 833 -14.55 9.10 -32.85
C SER A 833 -14.89 7.81 -32.12
N ASP A 834 -15.63 7.86 -31.00
CA ASP A 834 -15.95 6.67 -30.20
C ASP A 834 -17.12 5.85 -30.80
N GLY A 835 -17.78 6.38 -31.85
CA GLY A 835 -18.93 5.78 -32.51
C GLY A 835 -20.23 5.86 -31.69
N ILE A 836 -21.34 5.43 -32.30
CA ILE A 836 -22.66 5.37 -31.63
C ILE A 836 -22.71 4.13 -30.73
N ALA A 837 -23.12 4.30 -29.47
CA ALA A 837 -23.19 3.18 -28.54
C ALA A 837 -24.34 2.21 -28.92
N PRO A 838 -24.09 0.90 -29.11
CA PRO A 838 -25.14 -0.05 -29.47
C PRO A 838 -26.24 -0.12 -28.40
N ASP A 839 -25.82 -0.26 -27.14
CA ASP A 839 -26.68 -0.27 -25.96
C ASP A 839 -27.13 1.17 -25.56
N PRO A 840 -28.44 1.45 -25.49
CA PRO A 840 -28.98 2.73 -25.02
C PRO A 840 -28.48 3.19 -23.64
N ALA A 841 -28.11 2.28 -22.73
CA ALA A 841 -27.59 2.66 -21.41
C ALA A 841 -26.21 3.36 -21.50
N ASN A 842 -25.43 3.03 -22.53
CA ASN A 842 -24.08 3.55 -22.76
C ASN A 842 -24.05 4.72 -23.76
N ARG A 843 -25.22 5.26 -24.13
CA ARG A 843 -25.35 6.43 -25.01
C ARG A 843 -25.24 7.74 -24.23
N ALA A 844 -24.32 8.58 -24.70
CA ALA A 844 -24.13 9.96 -24.25
C ALA A 844 -25.43 10.77 -24.30
N GLY A 845 -25.77 11.44 -23.19
CA GLY A 845 -26.91 12.36 -23.11
C GLY A 845 -26.69 13.65 -23.92
N ALA A 846 -27.77 14.36 -24.26
CA ALA A 846 -27.67 15.63 -25.00
C ALA A 846 -27.04 16.77 -24.19
N TRP A 847 -27.16 16.71 -22.85
CA TRP A 847 -26.68 17.73 -21.92
C TRP A 847 -25.40 17.32 -21.16
N GLY A 848 -24.70 16.27 -21.62
CA GLY A 848 -23.52 15.71 -20.95
C GLY A 848 -23.72 14.29 -20.41
N ASP A 849 -22.65 13.68 -19.92
CA ASP A 849 -22.65 12.36 -19.26
C ASP A 849 -21.41 12.20 -18.35
N TYR A 850 -21.48 11.34 -17.34
CA TYR A 850 -20.55 11.33 -16.19
C TYR A 850 -19.08 10.94 -16.48
N LYS A 851 -18.71 10.56 -17.72
CA LYS A 851 -17.30 10.35 -18.14
C LYS A 851 -16.84 11.31 -19.25
N CYS A 852 -17.56 12.40 -19.48
CA CYS A 852 -17.45 13.21 -20.69
C CYS A 852 -17.34 14.71 -20.41
N ASN A 853 -17.02 15.46 -21.47
CA ASN A 853 -16.92 16.92 -21.48
C ASN A 853 -18.21 17.60 -21.94
N THR A 854 -18.24 18.93 -21.86
CA THR A 854 -19.45 19.73 -21.97
C THR A 854 -19.85 19.93 -23.43
N PRO A 855 -21.06 19.51 -23.86
CA PRO A 855 -21.60 19.93 -25.14
C PRO A 855 -21.95 21.42 -25.11
N TRP A 856 -21.74 22.13 -26.22
CA TRP A 856 -21.95 23.58 -26.32
C TRP A 856 -23.33 24.06 -25.85
N ASP A 857 -24.38 23.29 -26.12
CA ASP A 857 -25.75 23.60 -25.68
C ASP A 857 -25.87 23.66 -24.15
N ALA A 858 -25.13 22.82 -23.41
CA ALA A 858 -25.10 22.84 -21.95
C ALA A 858 -24.34 24.07 -21.39
N PHE A 859 -23.26 24.50 -22.07
CA PHE A 859 -22.56 25.74 -21.69
C PHE A 859 -23.43 26.98 -21.96
N GLU A 860 -24.06 27.08 -23.13
CA GLU A 860 -25.00 28.16 -23.44
C GLU A 860 -26.23 28.14 -22.50
N ASN A 861 -26.75 26.95 -22.15
CA ASN A 861 -27.81 26.80 -21.16
C ASN A 861 -27.40 27.31 -19.76
N THR A 862 -26.14 27.10 -19.36
CA THR A 862 -25.59 27.61 -18.10
C THR A 862 -25.62 29.15 -18.07
N LEU A 863 -25.18 29.81 -19.14
CA LEU A 863 -25.22 31.27 -19.25
C LEU A 863 -26.66 31.81 -19.26
N GLN A 864 -27.58 31.13 -19.97
CA GLN A 864 -29.02 31.45 -19.92
C GLN A 864 -29.60 31.30 -18.51
N GLN A 865 -29.23 30.26 -17.76
CA GLN A 865 -29.71 30.04 -16.40
C GLN A 865 -29.25 31.16 -15.45
N ILE A 866 -27.98 31.55 -15.53
CA ILE A 866 -27.43 32.65 -14.72
C ILE A 866 -28.22 33.93 -15.01
N GLN A 867 -28.38 34.30 -16.29
CA GLN A 867 -29.10 35.51 -16.71
C GLN A 867 -30.60 35.49 -16.30
N ARG A 868 -31.24 34.32 -16.35
CA ARG A 868 -32.64 34.16 -15.90
C ARG A 868 -32.78 34.30 -14.38
N THR A 869 -31.85 33.73 -13.62
CA THR A 869 -31.92 33.66 -12.14
C THR A 869 -31.50 34.96 -11.48
N HIS A 870 -30.32 35.47 -11.83
CA HIS A 870 -29.64 36.53 -11.09
C HIS A 870 -29.88 37.90 -11.72
N LYS A 871 -30.87 38.64 -11.19
CA LYS A 871 -31.26 39.96 -11.72
C LYS A 871 -30.23 41.07 -11.48
N LYS A 872 -29.32 40.87 -10.52
CA LYS A 872 -28.18 41.74 -10.22
C LYS A 872 -26.93 40.87 -10.18
N VAL A 873 -26.01 41.14 -11.10
CA VAL A 873 -24.64 40.64 -11.15
C VAL A 873 -23.77 41.87 -11.40
N ASP A 874 -22.89 42.22 -10.46
CA ASP A 874 -22.00 43.37 -10.58
C ASP A 874 -20.76 43.04 -11.44
N LEU A 875 -20.20 41.82 -11.29
CA LEU A 875 -18.97 41.35 -11.97
C LEU A 875 -19.06 39.84 -12.29
N ILE A 876 -18.26 39.37 -13.25
CA ILE A 876 -18.03 37.92 -13.50
C ILE A 876 -16.54 37.61 -13.41
N TYR A 877 -16.18 36.55 -12.69
CA TYR A 877 -14.85 35.93 -12.71
C TYR A 877 -14.89 34.65 -13.54
N HIS A 878 -13.95 34.53 -14.49
CA HIS A 878 -13.88 33.42 -15.43
C HIS A 878 -12.50 32.76 -15.36
N THR A 879 -12.36 31.71 -14.54
CA THR A 879 -11.06 31.21 -14.05
C THR A 879 -10.37 30.16 -14.93
N GLY A 880 -10.66 30.15 -16.24
CA GLY A 880 -9.93 29.37 -17.26
C GLY A 880 -10.60 28.05 -17.69
N ASP A 881 -9.83 27.23 -18.42
CA ASP A 881 -10.15 25.87 -18.86
C ASP A 881 -11.45 25.75 -19.69
N MET A 882 -11.46 26.44 -20.84
CA MET A 882 -12.52 26.33 -21.84
C MET A 882 -12.28 25.21 -22.86
N VAL A 883 -11.01 24.89 -23.14
CA VAL A 883 -10.61 23.85 -24.10
C VAL A 883 -10.80 22.47 -23.45
N ASP A 884 -11.24 21.49 -24.23
CA ASP A 884 -11.47 20.12 -23.76
C ASP A 884 -10.18 19.32 -23.47
N ASN A 885 -10.33 18.34 -22.58
CA ASN A 885 -9.31 17.37 -22.17
C ASN A 885 -8.95 16.34 -23.27
N GLY A 886 -9.30 16.63 -24.54
CA GLY A 886 -9.12 15.78 -25.71
C GLY A 886 -7.98 16.19 -26.65
N GLN A 887 -7.09 17.09 -26.20
CA GLN A 887 -5.66 17.23 -26.55
C GLN A 887 -5.11 16.53 -27.81
N TRP A 888 -5.23 15.20 -27.93
CA TRP A 888 -4.77 14.42 -29.09
C TRP A 888 -5.46 14.80 -30.41
N GLN A 889 -6.53 15.59 -30.35
CA GLN A 889 -7.25 16.21 -31.47
C GLN A 889 -7.16 17.75 -31.49
N THR A 890 -6.44 18.38 -30.55
CA THR A 890 -6.30 19.86 -30.45
C THR A 890 -5.20 20.42 -31.34
N SER A 891 -5.22 21.74 -31.54
CA SER A 891 -4.19 22.53 -32.19
C SER A 891 -4.28 23.98 -31.71
N ARG A 892 -3.30 24.84 -32.04
CA ARG A 892 -3.37 26.27 -31.69
C ARG A 892 -4.62 26.96 -32.22
N ASP A 893 -5.04 26.64 -33.45
CA ASP A 893 -6.22 27.26 -34.07
C ASP A 893 -7.53 26.66 -33.57
N TYR A 894 -7.52 25.37 -33.19
CA TYR A 894 -8.62 24.76 -32.45
C TYR A 894 -8.83 25.45 -31.10
N ASN A 895 -7.76 25.64 -30.32
CA ASN A 895 -7.83 26.32 -29.02
C ASN A 895 -8.34 27.77 -29.19
N LYS A 896 -7.78 28.56 -30.13
CA LYS A 896 -8.30 29.92 -30.44
C LYS A 896 -9.80 29.91 -30.77
N MET A 897 -10.26 28.92 -31.54
CA MET A 897 -11.67 28.80 -31.94
C MET A 897 -12.58 28.51 -30.74
N VAL A 898 -12.24 27.51 -29.91
CA VAL A 898 -13.02 27.15 -28.71
C VAL A 898 -13.02 28.30 -27.70
N ILE A 899 -11.86 28.87 -27.38
CA ILE A 899 -11.71 30.01 -26.46
C ILE A 899 -12.51 31.23 -26.98
N GLY A 900 -12.40 31.54 -28.27
CA GLY A 900 -13.13 32.64 -28.90
C GLY A 900 -14.64 32.46 -28.79
N LYS A 901 -15.14 31.29 -29.18
CA LYS A 901 -16.56 30.89 -29.14
C LYS A 901 -17.13 30.94 -27.72
N ALA A 902 -16.38 30.47 -26.71
CA ALA A 902 -16.76 30.55 -25.31
C ALA A 902 -16.89 32.00 -24.82
N TYR A 903 -15.89 32.85 -25.07
CA TYR A 903 -15.93 34.26 -24.66
C TYR A 903 -16.99 35.08 -25.40
N ASP A 904 -17.27 34.80 -26.67
CA ASP A 904 -18.34 35.46 -27.42
C ASP A 904 -19.74 35.10 -26.87
N LEU A 905 -19.93 33.85 -26.42
CA LEU A 905 -21.15 33.46 -25.69
C LEU A 905 -21.28 34.18 -24.34
N VAL A 906 -20.20 34.29 -23.56
CA VAL A 906 -20.20 35.06 -22.31
C VAL A 906 -20.56 36.52 -22.57
N LYS A 907 -19.96 37.17 -23.59
CA LYS A 907 -20.28 38.55 -23.97
C LYS A 907 -21.71 38.71 -24.51
N LYS A 908 -22.24 37.73 -25.25
CA LYS A 908 -23.63 37.69 -25.74
C LYS A 908 -24.65 37.75 -24.60
N TYR A 909 -24.44 36.98 -23.52
CA TYR A 909 -25.36 36.96 -22.37
C TYR A 909 -25.10 38.09 -21.36
N PHE A 910 -23.85 38.57 -21.25
CA PHE A 910 -23.46 39.59 -20.27
C PHE A 910 -22.75 40.80 -20.92
N PRO A 911 -23.36 41.48 -21.90
CA PRO A 911 -22.67 42.50 -22.71
C PRO A 911 -22.23 43.73 -21.91
N LYS A 912 -22.94 44.03 -20.81
CA LYS A 912 -22.73 45.20 -19.93
C LYS A 912 -22.05 44.88 -18.60
N VAL A 913 -21.81 43.60 -18.27
CA VAL A 913 -21.17 43.22 -17.00
C VAL A 913 -19.66 43.13 -17.23
N PRO A 914 -18.81 43.73 -16.38
CA PRO A 914 -17.37 43.51 -16.42
C PRO A 914 -17.04 42.04 -16.15
N VAL A 915 -16.24 41.45 -17.04
CA VAL A 915 -15.73 40.08 -16.91
C VAL A 915 -14.23 40.18 -16.69
N TYR A 916 -13.71 39.49 -15.68
CA TYR A 916 -12.28 39.37 -15.42
C TYR A 916 -11.87 37.92 -15.66
N PRO A 917 -11.45 37.59 -16.89
CA PRO A 917 -10.93 36.27 -17.23
C PRO A 917 -9.48 36.11 -16.79
N ILE A 918 -9.04 34.87 -16.64
CA ILE A 918 -7.63 34.47 -16.55
C ILE A 918 -7.39 33.24 -17.43
N ILE A 919 -6.17 32.72 -17.43
CA ILE A 919 -5.74 31.57 -18.24
C ILE A 919 -5.67 30.32 -17.37
N GLY A 920 -6.39 29.26 -17.74
CA GLY A 920 -6.25 27.92 -17.17
C GLY A 920 -5.08 27.15 -17.79
N ASN A 921 -4.99 25.85 -17.53
CA ASN A 921 -3.89 25.03 -18.06
C ASN A 921 -4.19 24.39 -19.44
N HIS A 922 -5.44 24.32 -19.88
CA HIS A 922 -5.83 23.78 -21.20
C HIS A 922 -5.88 24.79 -22.35
N GLU A 923 -5.84 26.10 -22.07
CA GLU A 923 -5.87 27.13 -23.12
C GLU A 923 -4.70 27.01 -24.12
N HIS A 924 -3.53 26.54 -23.67
CA HIS A 924 -2.35 26.37 -24.52
C HIS A 924 -2.32 25.03 -25.28
N HIS A 925 -1.66 25.03 -26.45
CA HIS A 925 -1.36 23.84 -27.24
C HIS A 925 0.17 23.80 -27.52
N PRO A 926 0.90 22.77 -27.05
CA PRO A 926 0.40 21.64 -26.23
C PRO A 926 -0.08 22.08 -24.84
N THR A 927 -1.01 21.33 -24.28
CA THR A 927 -1.63 21.54 -22.96
C THR A 927 -0.56 21.78 -21.89
N ASN A 928 -0.83 22.68 -20.93
CA ASN A 928 0.02 23.01 -19.79
C ASN A 928 1.40 23.66 -20.11
N LEU A 929 1.85 23.71 -21.37
CA LEU A 929 3.22 24.13 -21.73
C LEU A 929 3.39 25.64 -21.89
N TYR A 930 3.25 26.40 -20.79
CA TYR A 930 3.44 27.85 -20.78
C TYR A 930 4.93 28.22 -20.83
N ALA A 931 5.38 28.64 -22.02
CA ALA A 931 6.77 28.90 -22.33
C ALA A 931 7.22 30.30 -21.86
N PRO A 932 8.45 30.46 -21.33
CA PRO A 932 8.95 31.75 -20.89
C PRO A 932 9.08 32.71 -22.07
N SER A 933 8.91 34.01 -21.82
CA SER A 933 8.96 35.08 -22.83
C SER A 933 10.28 35.12 -23.61
N THR A 934 11.37 34.62 -23.03
CA THR A 934 12.67 34.40 -23.69
C THR A 934 12.66 33.36 -24.81
N ILE A 935 11.63 32.49 -24.89
CA ILE A 935 11.43 31.54 -25.99
C ILE A 935 10.77 32.25 -27.17
N VAL A 936 11.61 32.69 -28.12
CA VAL A 936 11.17 33.36 -29.36
C VAL A 936 10.76 32.40 -30.49
N LYS A 937 11.12 31.11 -30.41
CA LYS A 937 10.83 30.13 -31.47
C LYS A 937 9.33 29.91 -31.57
N GLU A 938 8.74 30.20 -32.73
CA GLU A 938 7.29 30.24 -32.92
C GLU A 938 6.57 28.96 -32.48
N SER A 939 7.09 27.78 -32.83
CA SER A 939 6.53 26.47 -32.46
C SER A 939 6.52 26.19 -30.95
N LEU A 940 7.38 26.86 -30.17
CA LEU A 940 7.56 26.64 -28.74
C LEU A 940 7.05 27.80 -27.87
N SER A 941 6.95 29.01 -28.42
CA SER A 941 6.55 30.22 -27.68
C SER A 941 5.06 30.22 -27.37
N SER A 942 4.66 30.68 -26.18
CA SER A 942 3.25 30.88 -25.81
C SER A 942 2.67 32.24 -26.20
N ARG A 943 3.47 33.11 -26.85
CA ARG A 943 3.04 34.44 -27.32
C ARG A 943 1.77 34.42 -28.18
N TRP A 944 1.61 33.40 -29.04
CA TRP A 944 0.41 33.25 -29.88
C TRP A 944 -0.90 33.23 -29.07
N LEU A 945 -0.85 32.74 -27.83
CA LEU A 945 -1.98 32.70 -26.91
C LEU A 945 -2.12 34.03 -26.17
N TYR A 946 -1.02 34.58 -25.65
CA TYR A 946 -1.02 35.86 -24.93
C TYR A 946 -1.46 37.04 -25.82
N ASP A 947 -0.97 37.12 -27.06
CA ASP A 947 -1.38 38.12 -28.04
C ASP A 947 -2.85 37.94 -28.43
N PHE A 948 -3.30 36.69 -28.63
CA PHE A 948 -4.70 36.39 -28.93
C PHE A 948 -5.63 36.78 -27.78
N LEU A 949 -5.30 36.42 -26.53
CA LEU A 949 -6.10 36.73 -25.34
C LEU A 949 -6.12 38.23 -25.05
N ALA A 950 -4.98 38.92 -25.11
CA ALA A 950 -4.93 40.38 -24.95
C ALA A 950 -5.84 41.07 -25.98
N ASN A 951 -5.71 40.72 -27.26
CA ASN A 951 -6.52 41.34 -28.32
C ASN A 951 -8.00 40.95 -28.20
N LYS A 952 -8.33 39.71 -27.81
CA LYS A 952 -9.72 39.24 -27.61
C LYS A 952 -10.38 39.93 -26.42
N TRP A 953 -9.77 39.93 -25.24
CA TRP A 953 -10.33 40.59 -24.06
C TRP A 953 -10.43 42.11 -24.22
N GLN A 954 -9.47 42.73 -24.91
CA GLN A 954 -9.51 44.16 -25.24
C GLN A 954 -10.65 44.49 -26.21
N SER A 955 -10.82 43.72 -27.29
CA SER A 955 -11.94 43.89 -28.25
C SER A 955 -13.33 43.58 -27.66
N LEU A 956 -13.40 42.75 -26.62
CA LEU A 956 -14.62 42.54 -25.82
C LEU A 956 -14.86 43.64 -24.78
N GLY A 957 -13.92 44.57 -24.60
CA GLY A 957 -14.01 45.68 -23.63
C GLY A 957 -13.93 45.22 -22.17
N TRP A 958 -13.11 44.18 -21.89
CA TRP A 958 -12.93 43.62 -20.55
C TRP A 958 -11.64 44.08 -19.85
N ILE A 959 -10.64 44.51 -20.63
CA ILE A 959 -9.36 45.02 -20.15
C ILE A 959 -8.98 46.33 -20.86
N ASP A 960 -8.09 47.12 -20.25
CA ASP A 960 -7.46 48.27 -20.90
C ASP A 960 -6.11 47.92 -21.56
N GLU A 961 -5.44 48.91 -22.16
CA GLU A 961 -4.13 48.70 -22.82
C GLU A 961 -2.98 48.43 -21.82
N ALA A 962 -3.06 48.89 -20.57
CA ALA A 962 -2.04 48.61 -19.56
C ALA A 962 -2.09 47.14 -19.10
N ALA A 963 -3.31 46.62 -18.92
CA ALA A 963 -3.54 45.19 -18.73
C ALA A 963 -3.17 44.38 -19.97
N ALA A 964 -3.57 44.80 -21.18
CA ALA A 964 -3.21 44.12 -22.42
C ALA A 964 -1.68 44.02 -22.61
N LYS A 965 -0.93 45.07 -22.25
CA LYS A 965 0.54 45.09 -22.28
C LYS A 965 1.17 44.07 -21.33
N THR A 966 0.63 43.86 -20.13
CA THR A 966 1.17 42.85 -19.19
C THR A 966 0.79 41.42 -19.60
N ILE A 967 -0.41 41.21 -20.15
CA ILE A 967 -0.83 39.92 -20.72
C ILE A 967 0.11 39.50 -21.85
N ARG A 968 0.41 40.38 -22.82
CA ARG A 968 1.32 40.09 -23.95
C ARG A 968 2.75 39.70 -23.50
N ILE A 969 3.15 40.05 -22.26
CA ILE A 969 4.45 39.67 -21.69
C ILE A 969 4.39 38.28 -21.04
N ALA A 970 3.42 38.03 -20.15
CA ALA A 970 3.41 36.83 -19.29
C ALA A 970 2.01 36.35 -18.85
N GLY A 971 0.94 36.83 -19.47
CA GLY A 971 -0.44 36.38 -19.22
C GLY A 971 -1.12 36.90 -17.94
N TYR A 972 -0.40 37.58 -17.05
CA TYR A 972 -0.96 38.22 -15.85
C TYR A 972 -1.34 39.69 -16.08
N TYR A 973 -2.25 40.24 -15.27
CA TYR A 973 -2.63 41.65 -15.29
C TYR A 973 -3.28 42.14 -14.00
N THR A 974 -3.52 43.45 -13.90
CA THR A 974 -4.37 44.05 -12.86
C THR A 974 -5.32 45.06 -13.48
N MET A 975 -6.53 45.18 -12.91
CA MET A 975 -7.51 46.22 -13.24
C MET A 975 -7.95 46.93 -11.96
N LEU A 976 -7.93 48.27 -11.96
CA LEU A 976 -8.64 49.06 -10.95
C LEU A 976 -10.14 49.04 -11.31
N VAL A 977 -10.94 48.27 -10.57
CA VAL A 977 -12.37 48.08 -10.86
C VAL A 977 -13.18 49.32 -10.51
N ARG A 978 -12.76 50.03 -9.46
CA ARG A 978 -13.24 51.34 -9.01
C ARG A 978 -12.24 51.94 -8.02
N PRO A 979 -12.28 53.24 -7.69
CA PRO A 979 -11.43 53.81 -6.64
C PRO A 979 -11.53 52.99 -5.35
N GLY A 980 -10.38 52.56 -4.82
CA GLY A 980 -10.29 51.73 -3.62
C GLY A 980 -10.51 50.23 -3.81
N PHE A 981 -10.74 49.70 -5.03
CA PHE A 981 -10.88 48.26 -5.26
C PHE A 981 -10.26 47.78 -6.59
N ARG A 982 -9.38 46.78 -6.48
CA ARG A 982 -8.56 46.22 -7.55
C ARG A 982 -8.78 44.71 -7.71
N VAL A 983 -8.73 44.25 -8.96
CA VAL A 983 -8.57 42.83 -9.30
C VAL A 983 -7.15 42.60 -9.81
N ILE A 984 -6.55 41.48 -9.40
CA ILE A 984 -5.29 40.96 -9.95
C ILE A 984 -5.59 39.59 -10.58
N GLY A 985 -5.37 39.47 -11.89
CA GLY A 985 -5.43 38.20 -12.61
C GLY A 985 -4.04 37.60 -12.74
N LEU A 986 -3.82 36.45 -12.08
CA LEU A 986 -2.55 35.74 -12.10
C LEU A 986 -2.59 34.63 -13.15
N ASN A 987 -1.63 34.66 -14.08
CA ASN A 987 -1.21 33.45 -14.78
C ASN A 987 -0.36 32.62 -13.81
N ASN A 988 -0.97 31.66 -13.12
CA ASN A 988 -0.26 30.79 -12.18
C ASN A 988 0.12 29.43 -12.76
N ASN A 989 0.03 29.23 -14.09
CA ASN A 989 0.54 28.02 -14.75
C ASN A 989 2.07 27.83 -14.56
N ASP A 990 2.81 28.89 -14.25
CA ASP A 990 4.22 28.85 -13.82
C ASP A 990 4.41 28.23 -12.43
N ASN A 991 3.33 28.02 -11.68
CA ASN A 991 3.31 27.25 -10.42
C ASN A 991 2.95 25.78 -10.62
N TYR A 992 2.55 25.36 -11.82
CA TYR A 992 1.99 24.05 -12.03
C TYR A 992 3.09 22.98 -12.03
N VAL A 993 2.91 21.88 -11.30
CA VAL A 993 3.80 20.71 -11.40
C VAL A 993 3.91 20.19 -12.84
N PHE A 994 2.88 20.46 -13.64
CA PHE A 994 2.79 20.13 -15.05
C PHE A 994 3.10 21.33 -15.98
N ASN A 995 4.03 22.21 -15.61
CA ASN A 995 4.71 23.08 -16.58
C ASN A 995 6.23 22.81 -16.60
N PHE A 996 6.73 21.96 -17.52
CA PHE A 996 8.16 21.60 -17.54
C PHE A 996 9.08 22.76 -17.95
N TRP A 997 8.55 23.89 -18.43
CA TRP A 997 9.36 25.08 -18.69
C TRP A 997 9.97 25.70 -17.41
N VAL A 998 9.46 25.33 -16.24
CA VAL A 998 10.08 25.57 -14.93
C VAL A 998 11.51 25.02 -14.88
N MET A 999 11.79 23.92 -15.59
CA MET A 999 13.15 23.36 -15.74
C MET A 999 14.06 24.21 -16.66
N TYR A 1000 13.48 25.10 -17.47
CA TYR A 1000 14.22 25.99 -18.36
C TYR A 1000 14.53 27.36 -17.73
N SER A 1001 13.59 27.97 -17.01
CA SER A 1001 13.81 29.30 -16.41
C SER A 1001 12.98 29.51 -15.14
N ARG A 1002 13.67 29.66 -14.00
CA ARG A 1002 13.06 30.18 -12.76
C ARG A 1002 12.96 31.71 -12.71
N THR A 1003 13.66 32.41 -13.60
CA THR A 1003 13.80 33.87 -13.53
C THR A 1003 12.47 34.56 -13.77
N GLU A 1004 11.73 34.10 -14.78
CA GLU A 1004 10.44 34.69 -15.15
C GLU A 1004 9.35 34.37 -14.11
N ILE A 1005 9.39 33.17 -13.52
CA ILE A 1005 8.56 32.76 -12.37
C ILE A 1005 8.79 33.68 -11.15
N ALA A 1006 10.05 33.96 -10.83
CA ALA A 1006 10.42 34.88 -9.75
C ALA A 1006 9.97 36.32 -10.06
N SER A 1007 10.10 36.77 -11.31
CA SER A 1007 9.61 38.08 -11.76
C SER A 1007 8.09 38.21 -11.70
N ALA A 1008 7.33 37.15 -12.02
CA ALA A 1008 5.87 37.15 -11.94
C ALA A 1008 5.39 37.29 -10.48
N LEU A 1009 6.01 36.57 -9.54
CA LEU A 1009 5.70 36.74 -8.11
C LEU A 1009 6.23 38.05 -7.52
N GLN A 1010 7.34 38.60 -8.02
CA GLN A 1010 7.80 39.93 -7.62
C GLN A 1010 6.84 41.02 -8.13
N TRP A 1011 6.39 40.93 -9.38
CA TRP A 1011 5.36 41.83 -9.92
C TRP A 1011 4.05 41.76 -9.13
N PHE A 1012 3.64 40.56 -8.69
CA PHE A 1012 2.47 40.37 -7.83
C PHE A 1012 2.66 41.05 -6.46
N HIS A 1013 3.81 40.87 -5.81
CA HIS A 1013 4.16 41.59 -4.59
C HIS A 1013 4.15 43.11 -4.80
N ASP A 1014 4.76 43.60 -5.87
CA ASP A 1014 4.91 45.04 -6.14
C ASP A 1014 3.57 45.69 -6.47
N THR A 1015 2.67 44.97 -7.16
CA THR A 1015 1.28 45.39 -7.43
C THR A 1015 0.45 45.46 -6.14
N LEU A 1016 0.64 44.52 -5.21
CA LEU A 1016 0.01 44.58 -3.88
C LEU A 1016 0.59 45.71 -3.01
N LEU A 1017 1.89 46.00 -3.13
CA LEU A 1017 2.52 47.14 -2.46
C LEU A 1017 2.04 48.49 -3.01
N GLU A 1018 1.77 48.58 -4.32
CA GLU A 1018 1.11 49.75 -4.92
C GLU A 1018 -0.33 49.89 -4.43
N ALA A 1019 -1.12 48.80 -4.44
CA ALA A 1019 -2.47 48.80 -3.91
C ALA A 1019 -2.53 49.23 -2.43
N GLU A 1020 -1.60 48.75 -1.59
CA GLU A 1020 -1.49 49.17 -0.18
C GLU A 1020 -1.22 50.68 -0.03
N ARG A 1021 -0.28 51.22 -0.82
CA ARG A 1021 0.02 52.67 -0.84
C ARG A 1021 -1.18 53.50 -1.31
N ASN A 1022 -1.92 53.01 -2.29
CA ASN A 1022 -3.13 53.65 -2.82
C ASN A 1022 -4.37 53.43 -1.93
N LYS A 1023 -4.26 52.61 -0.87
CA LYS A 1023 -5.35 52.21 0.05
C LYS A 1023 -6.48 51.44 -0.66
N GLU A 1024 -6.11 50.58 -1.59
CA GLU A 1024 -7.02 49.75 -2.37
C GLU A 1024 -7.15 48.35 -1.76
N MET A 1025 -8.38 47.85 -1.68
CA MET A 1025 -8.68 46.45 -1.36
C MET A 1025 -8.54 45.58 -2.62
N VAL A 1026 -8.16 44.31 -2.46
CA VAL A 1026 -7.75 43.45 -3.59
C VAL A 1026 -8.48 42.11 -3.61
N HIS A 1027 -9.02 41.76 -4.78
CA HIS A 1027 -9.37 40.38 -5.15
C HIS A 1027 -8.29 39.78 -6.06
N ILE A 1028 -7.99 38.50 -5.84
CA ILE A 1028 -7.01 37.75 -6.64
C ILE A 1028 -7.72 36.62 -7.39
N LEU A 1029 -7.47 36.51 -8.69
CA LEU A 1029 -7.93 35.41 -9.53
C LEU A 1029 -6.71 34.57 -9.92
N ALA A 1030 -6.78 33.27 -9.69
CA ALA A 1030 -5.81 32.26 -10.12
C ALA A 1030 -6.57 31.03 -10.65
N HIS A 1031 -5.93 30.16 -11.44
CA HIS A 1031 -6.60 28.95 -11.92
C HIS A 1031 -6.38 27.81 -10.91
N ILE A 1032 -5.12 27.38 -10.76
CA ILE A 1032 -4.73 26.25 -9.92
C ILE A 1032 -4.77 26.68 -8.43
N PRO A 1033 -5.44 25.94 -7.53
CA PRO A 1033 -5.35 26.17 -6.08
C PRO A 1033 -3.92 26.00 -5.54
N ILE A 1034 -3.58 26.72 -4.47
CA ILE A 1034 -2.17 26.89 -4.05
C ILE A 1034 -1.76 25.88 -2.97
N GLY A 1035 -2.74 25.34 -2.24
CA GLY A 1035 -2.52 24.38 -1.16
C GLY A 1035 -2.39 22.93 -1.60
N GLY A 1036 -3.00 22.58 -2.72
CA GLY A 1036 -2.98 21.22 -3.28
C GLY A 1036 -1.66 20.81 -3.93
N ASP A 1037 -1.50 19.49 -4.11
CA ASP A 1037 -0.31 18.83 -4.67
C ASP A 1037 0.00 19.17 -6.15
N HIS A 1038 -0.87 19.96 -6.77
CA HIS A 1038 -0.74 20.52 -8.11
C HIS A 1038 0.22 21.73 -8.16
N CYS A 1039 0.47 22.39 -7.02
CA CYS A 1039 1.30 23.60 -6.94
C CYS A 1039 2.75 23.28 -6.50
N LEU A 1040 3.72 23.84 -7.22
CA LEU A 1040 5.16 23.76 -6.91
C LEU A 1040 5.44 24.29 -5.49
N GLY A 1041 5.95 23.44 -4.60
CA GLY A 1041 6.13 23.74 -3.17
C GLY A 1041 7.05 24.94 -2.87
N PHE A 1042 8.00 25.26 -3.75
CA PHE A 1042 8.82 26.48 -3.61
C PHE A 1042 8.12 27.75 -4.10
N TRP A 1043 7.14 27.63 -5.00
CA TRP A 1043 6.31 28.74 -5.45
C TRP A 1043 5.28 29.11 -4.37
N SER A 1044 4.56 28.12 -3.82
CA SER A 1044 3.59 28.34 -2.73
C SER A 1044 4.24 28.93 -1.49
N ARG A 1045 5.49 28.57 -1.14
CA ARG A 1045 6.27 29.28 -0.11
C ARG A 1045 6.40 30.78 -0.35
N GLN A 1046 6.75 31.19 -1.56
CA GLN A 1046 6.91 32.61 -1.89
C GLN A 1046 5.56 33.33 -1.94
N TYR A 1047 4.54 32.68 -2.51
CA TYR A 1047 3.17 33.20 -2.53
C TYR A 1047 2.60 33.41 -1.12
N ARG A 1048 2.75 32.43 -0.22
CA ARG A 1048 2.33 32.55 1.19
C ARG A 1048 2.97 33.75 1.89
N ARG A 1049 4.26 34.02 1.67
CA ARG A 1049 4.92 35.22 2.22
C ARG A 1049 4.27 36.53 1.75
N VAL A 1050 3.75 36.57 0.52
CA VAL A 1050 3.04 37.73 -0.05
C VAL A 1050 1.62 37.82 0.52
N ILE A 1051 0.89 36.71 0.62
CA ILE A 1051 -0.44 36.67 1.25
C ILE A 1051 -0.36 37.10 2.73
N ASP A 1052 0.61 36.58 3.48
CA ASP A 1052 0.84 36.92 4.90
C ASP A 1052 1.20 38.40 5.07
N ARG A 1053 2.03 38.95 4.17
CA ARG A 1053 2.39 40.38 4.15
C ARG A 1053 1.20 41.31 3.86
N PHE A 1054 0.29 40.93 2.97
CA PHE A 1054 -0.79 41.80 2.47
C PHE A 1054 -2.20 41.39 2.90
N HIS A 1055 -2.34 40.44 3.83
CA HIS A 1055 -3.63 39.91 4.30
C HIS A 1055 -4.64 40.98 4.75
N LYS A 1056 -4.15 42.14 5.21
CA LYS A 1056 -4.95 43.32 5.57
C LYS A 1056 -5.75 43.80 4.36
N ILE A 1057 -5.13 44.01 3.19
CA ILE A 1057 -5.77 44.52 1.96
C ILE A 1057 -6.39 43.43 1.06
N ILE A 1058 -5.97 42.17 1.17
CA ILE A 1058 -6.56 41.09 0.38
C ILE A 1058 -7.94 40.74 0.97
N GLY A 1059 -8.98 40.89 0.15
CA GLY A 1059 -10.36 40.56 0.48
C GLY A 1059 -10.64 39.06 0.38
N ALA A 1060 -10.48 38.51 -0.82
CA ALA A 1060 -10.66 37.09 -1.14
C ALA A 1060 -9.82 36.66 -2.37
N GLN A 1061 -9.58 35.35 -2.50
CA GLN A 1061 -8.99 34.71 -3.69
C GLN A 1061 -10.04 33.78 -4.36
N PHE A 1062 -9.96 33.60 -5.68
CA PHE A 1062 -10.87 32.75 -6.45
C PHE A 1062 -10.09 31.83 -7.42
N THR A 1063 -10.50 30.56 -7.50
CA THR A 1063 -9.77 29.43 -8.14
C THR A 1063 -10.70 28.43 -8.85
N GLY A 1064 -10.14 27.56 -9.71
CA GLY A 1064 -10.84 26.49 -10.44
C GLY A 1064 -10.07 25.17 -10.41
N HIS A 1065 -9.82 24.59 -11.59
CA HIS A 1065 -8.88 23.49 -11.86
C HIS A 1065 -9.24 22.10 -11.32
N THR A 1066 -9.69 21.98 -10.08
CA THR A 1066 -9.97 20.66 -9.45
C THR A 1066 -11.35 20.11 -9.80
N HIS A 1067 -12.16 20.90 -10.50
CA HIS A 1067 -13.57 20.66 -10.86
C HIS A 1067 -14.53 20.49 -9.67
N LYS A 1068 -14.10 20.74 -8.42
CA LYS A 1068 -14.90 20.53 -7.20
C LYS A 1068 -15.50 21.83 -6.66
N ASP A 1069 -16.40 21.70 -5.68
CA ASP A 1069 -16.89 22.82 -4.86
C ASP A 1069 -16.18 22.84 -3.49
N GLU A 1070 -15.11 23.62 -3.36
CA GLU A 1070 -14.22 23.61 -2.18
C GLU A 1070 -13.60 24.99 -1.87
N PHE A 1071 -12.76 25.08 -0.82
CA PHE A 1071 -12.11 26.31 -0.38
C PHE A 1071 -10.82 26.01 0.42
N GLU A 1072 -9.81 26.89 0.33
CA GLU A 1072 -8.54 26.78 1.08
C GLU A 1072 -8.43 27.92 2.10
N VAL A 1073 -8.25 27.59 3.38
CA VAL A 1073 -8.02 28.56 4.46
C VAL A 1073 -6.53 28.83 4.61
N ASN A 1074 -6.08 30.04 4.28
CA ASN A 1074 -4.68 30.45 4.40
C ASN A 1074 -4.34 30.83 5.85
N TYR A 1075 -3.19 30.36 6.34
CA TYR A 1075 -2.68 30.63 7.69
C TYR A 1075 -1.30 31.30 7.67
N ASP A 1076 -1.05 32.12 8.70
CA ASP A 1076 0.20 32.86 8.91
C ASP A 1076 1.46 31.98 8.80
N VAL A 1077 2.53 32.51 8.21
CA VAL A 1077 3.73 31.72 7.91
C VAL A 1077 4.45 31.31 9.20
N ALA A 1078 4.54 32.23 10.16
CA ALA A 1078 5.31 32.09 11.38
C ALA A 1078 4.83 30.93 12.28
N THR A 1079 3.53 30.87 12.57
CA THR A 1079 2.94 29.96 13.56
C THR A 1079 1.92 28.98 12.99
N ALA A 1080 1.37 29.25 11.80
CA ALA A 1080 0.23 28.55 11.21
C ALA A 1080 -0.92 28.35 12.24
N SER A 1081 -1.29 29.43 12.94
CA SER A 1081 -2.31 29.42 13.99
C SER A 1081 -3.41 30.48 13.78
N HIS A 1082 -3.10 31.56 13.05
CA HIS A 1082 -4.05 32.59 12.67
C HIS A 1082 -4.43 32.41 11.20
N ALA A 1083 -5.74 32.27 10.93
CA ALA A 1083 -6.24 32.33 9.57
C ALA A 1083 -6.18 33.79 9.06
N VAL A 1084 -5.62 33.99 7.88
CA VAL A 1084 -5.31 35.33 7.32
C VAL A 1084 -6.12 35.66 6.06
N ASN A 1085 -6.46 34.67 5.23
CA ASN A 1085 -7.27 34.85 4.01
C ASN A 1085 -7.95 33.53 3.58
N ILE A 1086 -8.92 33.59 2.66
CA ILE A 1086 -9.64 32.43 2.10
C ILE A 1086 -9.55 32.44 0.57
N ALA A 1087 -9.23 31.28 -0.02
CA ALA A 1087 -9.41 31.04 -1.44
C ALA A 1087 -10.66 30.17 -1.69
N TRP A 1088 -11.52 30.60 -2.61
CA TRP A 1088 -12.76 29.92 -2.96
C TRP A 1088 -12.62 29.23 -4.32
N ASN A 1089 -13.03 27.96 -4.40
CA ASN A 1089 -12.94 27.14 -5.60
C ASN A 1089 -14.33 26.76 -6.14
N GLY A 1090 -14.41 26.37 -7.42
CA GLY A 1090 -15.58 25.82 -8.09
C GLY A 1090 -16.28 26.79 -9.02
N GLY A 1091 -17.48 26.42 -9.45
CA GLY A 1091 -18.17 27.05 -10.58
C GLY A 1091 -17.84 26.40 -11.92
N SER A 1092 -17.39 25.14 -11.87
CA SER A 1092 -16.97 24.33 -13.00
C SER A 1092 -18.13 23.66 -13.70
N VAL A 1093 -18.27 23.94 -15.00
CA VAL A 1093 -19.41 23.51 -15.81
C VAL A 1093 -19.25 22.06 -16.32
N THR A 1094 -18.02 21.54 -16.38
CA THR A 1094 -17.77 20.15 -16.81
C THR A 1094 -18.40 19.09 -15.88
N THR A 1095 -18.70 17.94 -16.47
CA THR A 1095 -19.10 16.70 -15.78
C THR A 1095 -17.92 15.75 -15.47
N LEU A 1096 -16.72 16.08 -15.95
CA LEU A 1096 -15.53 15.20 -15.92
C LEU A 1096 -14.89 15.15 -14.52
N VAL A 1097 -14.98 14.08 -13.72
CA VAL A 1097 -15.76 12.84 -13.88
C VAL A 1097 -16.74 12.68 -12.72
N ASN A 1098 -17.89 12.05 -13.01
CA ASN A 1098 -18.92 11.66 -12.07
C ASN A 1098 -19.49 12.79 -11.20
N ILE A 1099 -19.36 14.04 -11.64
CA ILE A 1099 -19.91 15.23 -11.02
C ILE A 1099 -21.00 15.83 -11.90
N ASN A 1100 -21.93 16.57 -11.29
CA ASN A 1100 -22.88 17.40 -12.01
C ASN A 1100 -22.23 18.76 -12.36
N PRO A 1101 -22.69 19.48 -13.39
CA PRO A 1101 -22.25 20.85 -13.67
C PRO A 1101 -22.59 21.82 -12.51
N ASN A 1102 -21.75 22.81 -12.25
CA ASN A 1102 -22.12 23.93 -11.38
C ASN A 1102 -21.66 25.31 -11.86
N TYR A 1103 -22.30 26.35 -11.34
CA TYR A 1103 -21.77 27.72 -11.28
C TYR A 1103 -21.94 28.25 -9.85
N LYS A 1104 -21.13 29.24 -9.45
CA LYS A 1104 -21.19 29.82 -8.10
C LYS A 1104 -21.53 31.32 -8.11
N MET A 1105 -22.20 31.76 -7.06
CA MET A 1105 -22.61 33.14 -6.80
C MET A 1105 -22.07 33.57 -5.44
N TYR A 1106 -21.29 34.65 -5.41
CA TYR A 1106 -20.70 35.21 -4.20
C TYR A 1106 -21.30 36.58 -3.88
N TYR A 1107 -21.60 36.78 -2.60
CA TYR A 1107 -22.01 38.07 -2.04
C TYR A 1107 -20.81 38.65 -1.29
N VAL A 1108 -20.39 39.86 -1.64
CA VAL A 1108 -19.13 40.45 -1.16
C VAL A 1108 -19.39 41.84 -0.55
N ASP A 1109 -18.79 42.13 0.61
CA ASP A 1109 -18.94 43.42 1.27
C ASP A 1109 -18.17 44.54 0.52
N ARG A 1110 -18.68 45.79 0.52
CA ARG A 1110 -18.05 46.90 -0.22
C ARG A 1110 -16.98 47.69 0.56
N THR A 1111 -16.70 47.35 1.81
CA THR A 1111 -15.69 48.03 2.65
C THR A 1111 -14.38 47.26 2.69
N TYR A 1112 -14.44 45.93 2.88
CA TYR A 1112 -13.27 45.05 3.02
C TYR A 1112 -13.15 44.03 1.89
N TYR A 1113 -14.14 43.96 0.99
CA TYR A 1113 -14.20 43.03 -0.15
C TYR A 1113 -14.01 41.58 0.30
N GLN A 1114 -14.64 41.20 1.41
CA GLN A 1114 -14.69 39.82 1.87
C GLN A 1114 -16.01 39.16 1.45
N VAL A 1115 -15.98 37.85 1.22
CA VAL A 1115 -17.17 37.05 0.90
C VAL A 1115 -18.05 36.93 2.15
N ASN A 1116 -19.29 37.41 2.09
CA ASN A 1116 -20.32 37.33 3.12
C ASN A 1116 -21.25 36.12 2.97
N GLU A 1117 -21.36 35.56 1.76
CA GLU A 1117 -22.11 34.32 1.47
C GLU A 1117 -21.63 33.73 0.13
N ALA A 1118 -21.67 32.41 0.02
CA ALA A 1118 -21.39 31.67 -1.22
C ALA A 1118 -22.53 30.69 -1.51
N GLU A 1119 -23.14 30.80 -2.69
CA GLU A 1119 -24.19 29.88 -3.17
C GLU A 1119 -23.71 29.08 -4.38
N SER A 1120 -24.12 27.81 -4.44
CA SER A 1120 -23.80 26.89 -5.53
C SER A 1120 -25.08 26.40 -6.22
N TYR A 1121 -25.06 26.35 -7.55
CA TYR A 1121 -26.21 26.00 -8.39
C TYR A 1121 -25.85 24.86 -9.34
N ILE A 1122 -26.67 23.82 -9.41
CA ILE A 1122 -26.43 22.59 -10.19
C ILE A 1122 -27.68 22.13 -10.96
N TYR A 1123 -27.50 21.16 -11.86
CA TYR A 1123 -28.58 20.28 -12.34
C TYR A 1123 -28.11 18.82 -12.36
N SER A 1124 -29.02 17.86 -12.18
CA SER A 1124 -28.63 16.44 -12.18
C SER A 1124 -28.51 15.89 -13.61
N ILE A 1125 -27.38 15.27 -13.94
CA ILE A 1125 -27.20 14.54 -15.20
C ILE A 1125 -28.11 13.31 -15.24
N SER A 1126 -28.30 12.61 -14.12
CA SER A 1126 -29.28 11.52 -14.02
C SER A 1126 -30.71 11.98 -14.34
N GLU A 1127 -31.10 13.20 -13.91
CA GLU A 1127 -32.40 13.80 -14.24
C GLU A 1127 -32.46 14.16 -15.73
N ALA A 1128 -31.44 14.85 -16.26
CA ALA A 1128 -31.37 15.29 -17.65
C ALA A 1128 -31.35 14.12 -18.66
N ARG A 1129 -30.79 12.96 -18.30
CA ARG A 1129 -30.81 11.75 -19.14
C ARG A 1129 -32.20 11.10 -19.25
N THR A 1130 -33.17 11.42 -18.38
CA THR A 1130 -34.54 10.88 -18.50
C THR A 1130 -35.34 11.47 -19.65
N ASN A 1131 -35.07 12.72 -20.05
CA ASN A 1131 -35.73 13.37 -21.17
C ASN A 1131 -34.80 14.38 -21.87
N SER A 1132 -33.91 13.86 -22.72
CA SER A 1132 -32.88 14.64 -23.41
C SER A 1132 -33.40 15.65 -24.46
N THR A 1133 -34.71 15.77 -24.71
CA THR A 1133 -35.27 16.78 -25.65
C THR A 1133 -35.68 18.09 -24.96
N VAL A 1134 -35.60 18.14 -23.62
CA VAL A 1134 -35.96 19.31 -22.80
C VAL A 1134 -34.71 19.85 -22.09
N PRO A 1135 -34.52 21.18 -21.95
CA PRO A 1135 -33.42 21.75 -21.18
C PRO A 1135 -33.41 21.31 -19.70
N PRO A 1136 -32.22 21.17 -19.08
CA PRO A 1136 -32.10 20.64 -17.73
C PRO A 1136 -32.66 21.60 -16.67
N ARG A 1137 -33.23 21.01 -15.60
CA ARG A 1137 -33.77 21.75 -14.45
C ARG A 1137 -32.67 22.07 -13.45
N TRP A 1138 -32.17 23.30 -13.50
CA TRP A 1138 -31.27 23.84 -12.49
C TRP A 1138 -31.96 24.14 -11.16
N TYR A 1139 -31.21 24.00 -10.06
CA TYR A 1139 -31.64 24.36 -8.71
C TYR A 1139 -30.44 24.85 -7.86
N LYS A 1140 -30.72 25.61 -6.79
CA LYS A 1140 -29.70 25.93 -5.79
C LYS A 1140 -29.39 24.67 -5.00
N GLN A 1141 -28.11 24.29 -4.95
CA GLN A 1141 -27.62 23.14 -4.20
C GLN A 1141 -27.57 23.46 -2.70
N TYR A 1142 -26.92 24.58 -2.35
CA TYR A 1142 -26.77 25.06 -0.98
C TYR A 1142 -26.38 26.55 -0.95
N SER A 1143 -26.57 27.19 0.20
CA SER A 1143 -25.89 28.43 0.62
C SER A 1143 -24.94 28.08 1.76
N PHE A 1144 -23.70 28.56 1.73
CA PHE A 1144 -22.65 28.12 2.66
C PHE A 1144 -22.98 28.44 4.13
N GLY A 1145 -23.53 29.64 4.39
CA GLY A 1145 -23.97 30.06 5.72
C GLY A 1145 -25.01 29.13 6.32
N GLU A 1146 -26.08 28.87 5.57
CA GLU A 1146 -27.17 27.94 5.95
C GLU A 1146 -26.67 26.49 6.07
N ALA A 1147 -25.80 26.05 5.15
CA ALA A 1147 -25.35 24.66 5.06
C ALA A 1147 -24.51 24.21 6.26
N PHE A 1148 -23.67 25.08 6.80
CA PHE A 1148 -22.68 24.76 7.83
C PHE A 1148 -22.80 25.62 9.11
N GLY A 1149 -23.85 26.45 9.22
CA GLY A 1149 -24.12 27.27 10.41
C GLY A 1149 -23.22 28.52 10.53
N VAL A 1150 -22.69 29.01 9.41
CA VAL A 1150 -21.65 30.05 9.40
C VAL A 1150 -22.28 31.43 9.54
N ASN A 1151 -21.98 32.08 10.68
CA ASN A 1151 -22.46 33.42 11.03
C ASN A 1151 -21.30 34.44 11.10
N ASP A 1152 -20.09 34.02 10.74
CA ASP A 1152 -18.90 34.85 10.60
C ASP A 1152 -18.06 34.26 9.45
N PHE A 1153 -17.96 35.01 8.35
CA PHE A 1153 -17.19 34.63 7.16
C PHE A 1153 -15.77 35.21 7.17
N SER A 1154 -15.34 35.83 8.29
CA SER A 1154 -13.93 36.15 8.50
C SER A 1154 -13.07 34.89 8.40
N PRO A 1155 -11.77 35.00 8.04
CA PRO A 1155 -10.89 33.82 7.97
C PRO A 1155 -10.87 33.00 9.26
N ALA A 1156 -11.03 33.64 10.42
CA ALA A 1156 -11.16 32.98 11.71
C ALA A 1156 -12.48 32.19 11.86
N GLY A 1157 -13.61 32.77 11.46
CA GLY A 1157 -14.92 32.10 11.47
C GLY A 1157 -15.00 30.90 10.52
N ILE A 1158 -14.41 31.01 9.33
CA ILE A 1158 -14.29 29.90 8.36
C ILE A 1158 -13.35 28.81 8.90
N SER A 1159 -12.20 29.17 9.49
CA SER A 1159 -11.31 28.22 10.16
C SER A 1159 -12.02 27.46 11.29
N GLN A 1160 -12.74 28.17 12.16
CA GLN A 1160 -13.54 27.57 13.23
C GLN A 1160 -14.67 26.68 12.69
N THR A 1161 -15.21 26.99 11.52
CA THR A 1161 -16.20 26.14 10.83
C THR A 1161 -15.60 24.80 10.44
N ILE A 1162 -14.38 24.74 9.91
CA ILE A 1162 -13.68 23.46 9.64
C ILE A 1162 -13.49 22.66 10.94
N PHE A 1163 -13.10 23.31 12.04
CA PHE A 1163 -13.03 22.66 13.35
C PHE A 1163 -14.38 22.19 13.90
N ASN A 1164 -15.50 22.78 13.48
CA ASN A 1164 -16.84 22.31 13.84
C ASN A 1164 -17.27 21.12 12.96
N ILE A 1165 -17.04 21.18 11.65
CA ILE A 1165 -17.27 20.07 10.72
C ILE A 1165 -16.42 18.85 11.11
N SER A 1166 -15.19 19.04 11.58
CA SER A 1166 -14.35 17.94 12.08
C SER A 1166 -14.90 17.22 13.33
N LYS A 1167 -15.82 17.84 14.07
CA LYS A 1167 -16.49 17.25 15.24
C LYS A 1167 -17.80 16.52 14.89
N ASP A 1168 -18.27 16.60 13.65
CA ASP A 1168 -19.50 15.94 13.22
C ASP A 1168 -19.29 15.19 11.90
N ARG A 1169 -19.22 13.85 11.99
CA ARG A 1169 -19.10 12.94 10.83
C ARG A 1169 -20.22 13.14 9.81
N ASN A 1170 -21.40 13.66 10.20
CA ASN A 1170 -22.51 13.95 9.29
C ASN A 1170 -22.34 15.27 8.55
N LEU A 1171 -21.83 16.33 9.20
CA LEU A 1171 -21.42 17.56 8.50
C LEU A 1171 -20.25 17.28 7.55
N ALA A 1172 -19.29 16.45 7.94
CA ALA A 1172 -18.19 16.04 7.06
C ALA A 1172 -18.69 15.28 5.81
N ARG A 1173 -19.68 14.37 5.98
CA ARG A 1173 -20.35 13.69 4.85
C ARG A 1173 -21.20 14.63 3.99
N LYS A 1174 -21.85 15.63 4.59
CA LYS A 1174 -22.59 16.69 3.87
C LYS A 1174 -21.63 17.52 3.01
N LEU A 1175 -20.47 17.89 3.55
CA LEU A 1175 -19.42 18.60 2.82
C LEU A 1175 -18.87 17.76 1.64
N PHE A 1176 -18.57 16.48 1.85
CA PHE A 1176 -18.22 15.57 0.75
C PHE A 1176 -19.29 15.54 -0.36
N LYS A 1177 -20.57 15.44 0.01
CA LYS A 1177 -21.68 15.41 -0.96
C LYS A 1177 -21.75 16.69 -1.82
N TYR A 1178 -21.52 17.85 -1.21
CA TYR A 1178 -21.50 19.13 -1.93
C TYR A 1178 -20.23 19.35 -2.76
N GLN A 1179 -19.06 18.97 -2.24
CA GLN A 1179 -17.77 19.05 -2.95
C GLN A 1179 -17.79 18.30 -4.28
N TYR A 1180 -18.47 17.15 -4.31
CA TYR A 1180 -18.74 16.34 -5.51
C TYR A 1180 -20.08 16.65 -6.18
N LYS A 1181 -20.67 17.83 -5.93
CA LYS A 1181 -21.80 18.42 -6.65
C LYS A 1181 -23.06 17.53 -6.73
N ASP A 1182 -23.33 16.73 -5.70
CA ASP A 1182 -24.38 15.70 -5.71
C ASP A 1182 -24.26 14.68 -6.87
N GLY A 1183 -23.03 14.45 -7.36
CA GLY A 1183 -22.70 13.55 -8.46
C GLY A 1183 -23.01 12.10 -8.12
N ASP A 1184 -24.07 11.56 -8.74
CA ASP A 1184 -24.67 10.26 -8.43
C ASP A 1184 -23.65 9.11 -8.28
N PRO A 1185 -22.68 8.89 -9.21
CA PRO A 1185 -21.77 7.75 -9.13
C PRO A 1185 -20.76 7.86 -7.97
N ILE A 1186 -20.40 9.07 -7.54
CA ILE A 1186 -19.50 9.29 -6.39
C ILE A 1186 -20.29 9.28 -5.08
N VAL A 1187 -21.45 9.92 -5.03
CA VAL A 1187 -22.28 9.97 -3.81
C VAL A 1187 -22.78 8.59 -3.41
N ARG A 1188 -23.23 7.76 -4.36
CA ARG A 1188 -23.67 6.37 -4.09
C ARG A 1188 -22.55 5.46 -3.57
N LYS A 1189 -21.29 5.78 -3.90
CA LYS A 1189 -20.10 5.05 -3.45
C LYS A 1189 -19.63 5.46 -2.05
N GLY A 1190 -19.93 6.71 -1.65
CA GLY A 1190 -19.65 7.22 -0.31
C GLY A 1190 -18.18 7.53 -0.03
N CYS A 1191 -17.91 7.97 1.21
CA CYS A 1191 -16.62 8.42 1.71
C CYS A 1191 -16.43 7.88 3.13
N ASN A 1192 -15.34 7.13 3.36
CA ASN A 1192 -14.98 6.55 4.66
C ASN A 1192 -14.18 7.56 5.51
N ASP A 1193 -13.87 7.21 6.77
CA ASP A 1193 -13.16 8.11 7.68
C ASP A 1193 -11.76 8.52 7.17
N LEU A 1194 -11.07 7.73 6.35
CA LEU A 1194 -9.82 8.15 5.69
C LEU A 1194 -10.08 9.26 4.65
N CYS A 1195 -11.04 9.04 3.76
CA CYS A 1195 -11.50 10.03 2.78
C CYS A 1195 -11.98 11.34 3.44
N LEU A 1196 -12.74 11.26 4.54
CA LEU A 1196 -13.18 12.43 5.31
C LEU A 1196 -12.03 13.17 6.01
N ARG A 1197 -11.02 12.44 6.52
CA ARG A 1197 -9.81 13.02 7.12
C ARG A 1197 -8.95 13.74 6.07
N LYS A 1198 -8.77 13.15 4.88
CA LYS A 1198 -8.03 13.79 3.77
C LYS A 1198 -8.73 15.08 3.37
N LEU A 1199 -10.03 15.02 3.09
CA LEU A 1199 -10.88 16.17 2.75
C LEU A 1199 -10.68 17.33 3.73
N LEU A 1200 -10.74 17.08 5.04
CA LEU A 1200 -10.56 18.11 6.07
C LEU A 1200 -9.14 18.69 6.14
N CYS A 1201 -8.11 17.95 5.71
CA CYS A 1201 -6.74 18.45 5.63
C CYS A 1201 -6.45 19.25 4.36
N ASP A 1202 -7.06 18.87 3.23
CA ASP A 1202 -6.93 19.59 1.95
C ASP A 1202 -7.36 21.07 2.14
N LEU A 1203 -8.46 21.33 2.86
CA LEU A 1203 -8.99 22.67 3.14
C LEU A 1203 -8.07 23.60 3.99
N VAL A 1204 -7.04 23.06 4.65
CA VAL A 1204 -6.18 23.82 5.59
C VAL A 1204 -4.68 23.71 5.29
N THR A 1205 -4.31 23.00 4.24
CA THR A 1205 -2.93 22.88 3.76
C THR A 1205 -2.72 23.93 2.67
N ASN A 1206 -1.67 24.74 2.76
CA ASN A 1206 -1.43 25.88 1.85
C ASN A 1206 -0.02 25.85 1.22
N GLU A 1207 0.73 24.79 1.52
CA GLU A 1207 2.09 24.54 1.08
C GLU A 1207 2.29 23.02 1.16
N SER A 1208 2.70 22.39 0.06
CA SER A 1208 2.99 20.96 0.06
C SER A 1208 4.08 20.64 1.09
N GLY A 1209 3.72 19.80 2.07
CA GLY A 1209 4.54 19.44 3.22
C GLY A 1209 4.21 20.15 4.54
N ASP A 1210 3.55 21.31 4.55
CA ASP A 1210 3.22 22.03 5.81
C ASP A 1210 1.96 21.47 6.49
N ARG A 1211 2.12 20.33 7.16
CA ARG A 1211 1.02 19.63 7.86
C ARG A 1211 0.60 20.29 9.19
N ARG A 1212 1.15 21.46 9.58
CA ARG A 1212 0.94 22.10 10.90
C ARG A 1212 -0.54 22.31 11.27
N THR A 1213 -1.38 22.75 10.34
CA THR A 1213 -2.81 22.96 10.61
C THR A 1213 -3.64 21.69 10.43
N CYS A 1214 -3.34 20.89 9.39
CA CYS A 1214 -3.96 19.58 9.17
C CYS A 1214 -3.92 18.70 10.44
N LEU A 1215 -2.77 18.63 11.11
CA LEU A 1215 -2.62 17.89 12.38
C LEU A 1215 -3.54 18.39 13.50
N LYS A 1216 -3.81 19.71 13.58
CA LYS A 1216 -4.75 20.29 14.56
C LYS A 1216 -6.20 19.84 14.27
N VAL A 1217 -6.60 19.86 13.00
CA VAL A 1217 -7.96 19.45 12.57
C VAL A 1217 -8.16 17.94 12.78
N LEU A 1218 -7.17 17.10 12.43
CA LEU A 1218 -7.23 15.65 12.64
C LEU A 1218 -7.24 15.23 14.11
N ALA A 1219 -6.55 15.98 14.98
CA ALA A 1219 -6.59 15.75 16.42
C ALA A 1219 -8.01 15.89 16.97
N VAL A 1220 -8.77 16.89 16.49
CA VAL A 1220 -10.18 17.08 16.86
C VAL A 1220 -11.07 15.97 16.28
N TYR A 1221 -10.90 15.62 15.00
CA TYR A 1221 -11.66 14.53 14.36
C TYR A 1221 -11.53 13.17 15.08
N GLY A 1222 -10.39 12.92 15.73
CA GLY A 1222 -10.16 11.72 16.53
C GLY A 1222 -10.86 11.65 17.90
N THR A 1223 -11.54 12.73 18.34
CA THR A 1223 -12.12 12.82 19.71
C THR A 1223 -13.63 12.59 19.77
N VAL A 1224 -14.29 12.36 18.63
CA VAL A 1224 -15.72 12.04 18.58
C VAL A 1224 -15.90 10.53 18.77
N ALA A 1225 -16.56 10.17 19.87
CA ALA A 1225 -16.88 8.79 20.26
C ALA A 1225 -17.56 7.98 19.15
#